data_AF-A0A150G6X6-F1
#
_entry.id   AF-A0A150G6X6-F1
#
_cell.length_a   1.000
_cell.length_b   1.000
_cell.length_c   1.000
_cell.angle_alpha   90.00
_cell.angle_beta   90.00
_cell.angle_gamma   90.00
#
_symmetry.space_group_name_H-M   'P 1'
#
loop_
_entity.id
_entity.type
_entity.pdbx_description
1 polymer ?
#
loop_
_entity_poly.entity_id
_entity_poly.type
_entity_poly.pdbx_seq_one_letter_code
_entity_poly.pdbx_strand_id
1 'polypeptide(L)'
;MWLVADGEWDLRAYKFVLSDGPWALFDGYTASLDNLARRAWEDITTLQTSVLALLVVEAAFVQLACVVYEWWLVRAAETGRRGGMLVGLGLPGPILRLLANKPLVVVEDSDDEDGDDEDGDGAPDGPPSPPRWRPPAPSPPLQVAYIVLVGLVNQQFGNVSAVHRMALAADRAQVVTTKAAQAEFCTRPGIAPVSVCEIPLAHTVADIRSALEDLETYHQGIYLGFGSTPTQQSDPYLRYLWTQPTQSYKFYLDSAPPRWANLTAGVARNGGDAAVGASGGASTDGRGGGGGAAPGRQSLDYPDAGPVSTTRAGARRSLDMPDAPYAHHGHHGQHGGNGHNARSSMDYLPYGAPPGAAGNHRSSADGGRQQQAAGGGGAGGAPDGVYSAVAALEHMSTEDDGDDDADERPAAVTDLVPGAAAVAAGGGGVVIAGKRGASVKREGRGGLRINGKLLSPSPNNVLKFMVPLGLWEIALVVVLTISFLRLDGIQGPLASLNMASRVIYRYTRVRMTALLLVASDSPQERAAWRGTLSTEINNLESEYDTLMYGGVATTQLGSAFTRPVPASTFESASFAYNFFKEERCFRWDQSHCYTPDSPYYEVTHHGLDAMMRRIMAEMALLVADDDADAVYNGTRYTTMYMVGVKDLYEGLQSSAQLFVDYMMSSSNMGSASGGGGVGGGGMGRIASMRGKV
;
A
#
# COMPACT_ATOMS: atom_id res chain seq x y z
N MET A 1 24.16 -5.78 17.23
CA MET A 1 24.75 -4.68 18.10
C MET A 1 25.92 -5.22 18.93
N TRP A 2 26.49 -6.45 18.56
CA TRP A 2 27.65 -7.14 19.15
C TRP A 2 28.88 -6.93 18.25
N LEU A 3 28.90 -5.80 17.35
CA LEU A 3 30.00 -5.79 16.36
C LEU A 3 30.98 -4.66 16.69
N VAL A 4 30.89 -4.01 18.04
CA VAL A 4 31.91 -2.93 18.11
C VAL A 4 32.40 -2.85 19.56
N ALA A 5 32.73 -3.97 20.23
CA ALA A 5 33.07 -3.66 21.64
C ALA A 5 34.60 -3.71 21.81
N ASP A 6 35.49 -3.00 20.82
CA ASP A 6 36.87 -2.74 21.29
C ASP A 6 37.75 -2.38 20.09
N GLY A 7 37.26 -1.64 19.11
CA GLY A 7 38.16 -1.09 18.07
C GLY A 7 38.87 -2.19 17.27
N GLU A 8 38.60 -3.55 17.61
CA GLU A 8 39.13 -4.66 16.78
C GLU A 8 37.97 -5.50 16.24
N TRP A 9 37.50 -5.09 15.12
CA TRP A 9 36.45 -5.86 14.41
C TRP A 9 36.77 -7.36 14.41
N ASP A 10 35.96 -8.02 15.27
CA ASP A 10 36.12 -9.50 15.23
C ASP A 10 35.74 -10.05 13.84
N LEU A 11 36.62 -9.98 12.80
CA LEU A 11 36.50 -10.64 11.49
C LEU A 11 35.57 -11.86 11.56
N ARG A 12 35.21 -12.25 12.82
CA ARG A 12 34.46 -13.50 13.01
C ARG A 12 32.96 -13.26 12.92
N ALA A 13 32.35 -12.26 13.57
CA ALA A 13 30.93 -11.90 13.46
C ALA A 13 30.55 -11.53 12.02
N TYR A 14 31.46 -11.24 11.33
CA TYR A 14 31.23 -10.84 9.92
C TYR A 14 31.09 -12.07 9.02
N LYS A 15 32.01 -13.01 9.19
CA LYS A 15 31.90 -14.24 8.38
C LYS A 15 30.52 -14.90 8.56
N PHE A 16 29.96 -14.52 9.73
CA PHE A 16 28.58 -15.00 9.98
C PHE A 16 27.58 -14.30 9.05
N VAL A 17 27.69 -13.01 9.02
CA VAL A 17 26.71 -12.25 8.22
C VAL A 17 26.84 -12.63 6.74
N LEU A 18 28.04 -13.03 6.35
CA LEU A 18 28.25 -13.31 4.91
C LEU A 18 27.85 -14.73 4.57
N SER A 19 28.09 -15.69 5.49
CA SER A 19 27.88 -17.11 5.10
C SER A 19 26.42 -17.51 5.33
N ASP A 20 25.69 -16.85 6.18
CA ASP A 20 24.35 -17.42 6.45
C ASP A 20 23.29 -16.32 6.38
N GLY A 21 23.76 -15.07 6.19
CA GLY A 21 22.83 -13.97 6.56
C GLY A 21 22.10 -13.41 5.34
N PRO A 22 22.77 -13.34 4.27
CA PRO A 22 22.09 -12.51 3.26
C PRO A 22 21.00 -13.29 2.53
N TRP A 23 21.27 -14.62 2.46
CA TRP A 23 20.27 -15.33 1.62
C TRP A 23 19.02 -15.66 2.45
N ALA A 24 19.26 -16.07 3.69
CA ALA A 24 18.10 -16.39 4.53
C ALA A 24 17.25 -15.13 4.80
N LEU A 25 17.99 -14.05 5.07
CA LEU A 25 17.24 -12.80 5.31
C LEU A 25 16.48 -12.35 4.06
N PHE A 26 17.13 -12.73 3.04
CA PHE A 26 16.48 -12.37 1.77
C PHE A 26 15.19 -13.17 1.56
N ASP A 27 15.32 -14.34 1.67
CA ASP A 27 14.13 -15.18 1.44
C ASP A 27 13.00 -14.80 2.41
N GLY A 28 13.46 -14.50 3.62
CA GLY A 28 12.43 -14.14 4.61
C GLY A 28 11.74 -12.82 4.26
N TYR A 29 12.51 -11.83 3.87
CA TYR A 29 11.91 -10.52 3.58
C TYR A 29 11.11 -10.57 2.27
N THR A 30 11.59 -11.29 1.29
CA THR A 30 10.81 -11.42 0.05
C THR A 30 9.47 -12.13 0.30
N ALA A 31 9.57 -13.19 1.06
CA ALA A 31 8.29 -13.89 1.38
C ALA A 31 7.34 -12.95 2.16
N SER A 32 7.96 -12.17 3.06
CA SER A 32 7.10 -11.23 3.84
C SER A 32 6.52 -10.14 2.92
N LEU A 33 7.35 -9.68 2.06
CA LEU A 33 6.85 -8.65 1.11
C LEU A 33 5.70 -9.20 0.27
N ASP A 34 5.82 -10.44 -0.23
CA ASP A 34 4.73 -11.04 -1.05
C ASP A 34 3.45 -11.21 -0.23
N ASN A 35 3.65 -11.61 1.00
CA ASN A 35 2.43 -11.83 1.82
C ASN A 35 1.77 -10.49 2.17
N LEU A 36 2.58 -9.48 2.40
CA LEU A 36 1.98 -8.17 2.72
C LEU A 36 1.28 -7.58 1.49
N ALA A 37 1.93 -7.77 0.36
CA ALA A 37 1.26 -7.29 -0.87
C ALA A 37 -0.03 -8.06 -1.14
N ARG A 38 0.03 -9.34 -0.96
CA ARG A 38 -1.21 -10.13 -1.15
C ARG A 38 -2.31 -9.65 -0.20
N ARG A 39 -1.92 -9.44 1.00
CA ARG A 39 -2.93 -8.99 1.97
C ARG A 39 -3.47 -7.61 1.57
N ALA A 40 -2.57 -6.71 1.30
CA ALA A 40 -3.05 -5.39 0.86
C ALA A 40 -4.00 -5.49 -0.34
N TRP A 41 -3.65 -6.35 -1.20
CA TRP A 41 -4.53 -6.55 -2.37
C TRP A 41 -5.89 -7.10 -1.95
N GLU A 42 -5.96 -8.15 -1.12
CA GLU A 42 -7.25 -8.76 -0.68
C GLU A 42 -8.08 -7.72 0.10
N ASP A 43 -7.36 -6.89 0.84
CA ASP A 43 -8.12 -5.87 1.61
C ASP A 43 -8.78 -4.86 0.66
N ILE A 44 -8.08 -4.57 -0.43
CA ILE A 44 -8.69 -3.62 -1.39
C ILE A 44 -9.90 -4.28 -2.08
N THR A 45 -9.79 -5.55 -2.35
CA THR A 45 -10.94 -6.25 -2.99
C THR A 45 -12.12 -6.33 -2.03
N THR A 46 -11.78 -6.61 -0.78
CA THR A 46 -12.88 -6.69 0.21
C THR A 46 -13.55 -5.31 0.36
N LEU A 47 -12.73 -4.31 0.35
CA LEU A 47 -13.29 -2.95 0.44
C LEU A 47 -14.18 -2.64 -0.78
N GLN A 48 -13.72 -3.04 -1.91
CA GLN A 48 -14.54 -2.82 -3.11
C GLN A 48 -15.88 -3.55 -3.02
N THR A 49 -15.82 -4.73 -2.51
CA THR A 49 -17.07 -5.51 -2.41
C THR A 49 -17.99 -4.88 -1.35
N SER A 50 -17.36 -4.37 -0.26
CA SER A 50 -18.20 -3.77 0.80
C SER A 50 -18.83 -2.45 0.30
N VAL A 51 -18.05 -1.64 -0.46
CA VAL A 51 -18.62 -0.37 -0.97
C VAL A 51 -19.72 -0.67 -1.99
N LEU A 52 -19.46 -1.67 -2.74
CA LEU A 52 -20.52 -2.04 -3.69
C LEU A 52 -21.78 -2.52 -2.97
N ALA A 53 -21.56 -3.37 -1.95
CA ALA A 53 -22.73 -3.85 -1.18
C ALA A 53 -23.45 -2.66 -0.51
N LEU A 54 -22.63 -1.71 0.02
CA LEU A 54 -23.26 -0.54 0.67
C LEU A 54 -24.03 0.28 -0.37
N LEU A 55 -23.50 0.28 -1.58
CA LEU A 55 -24.20 1.01 -2.66
C LEU A 55 -25.54 0.34 -2.99
N VAL A 56 -25.54 -0.88 -3.03
CA VAL A 56 -26.78 -1.56 -3.44
C VAL A 56 -27.81 -1.47 -2.31
N VAL A 57 -27.33 -1.62 -1.08
CA VAL A 57 -28.30 -1.68 0.05
C VAL A 57 -28.79 -0.26 0.34
N GLU A 58 -27.85 0.64 0.40
CA GLU A 58 -28.24 2.01 0.82
C GLU A 58 -28.94 2.75 -0.33
N ALA A 59 -28.27 2.69 -1.52
CA ALA A 59 -28.84 3.51 -2.62
C ALA A 59 -30.10 2.86 -3.19
N ALA A 60 -30.13 1.54 -3.20
CA ALA A 60 -31.28 0.96 -3.93
C ALA A 60 -32.45 0.67 -2.98
N PHE A 61 -32.07 0.29 -1.79
CA PHE A 61 -33.24 -0.21 -1.00
C PHE A 61 -33.69 0.87 -0.01
N VAL A 62 -32.70 1.48 0.64
CA VAL A 62 -33.10 2.42 1.72
C VAL A 62 -33.58 3.74 1.08
N GLN A 63 -32.89 4.12 0.03
CA GLN A 63 -33.29 5.42 -0.55
C GLN A 63 -34.57 5.28 -1.38
N LEU A 64 -34.60 4.12 -2.05
CA LEU A 64 -35.86 3.92 -2.82
C LEU A 64 -37.06 3.80 -1.86
N ALA A 65 -36.80 3.15 -0.76
CA ALA A 65 -37.91 3.02 0.22
C ALA A 65 -38.28 4.39 0.80
N CYS A 66 -37.24 5.23 1.02
CA CYS A 66 -37.53 6.57 1.56
C CYS A 66 -38.27 7.42 0.52
N VAL A 67 -37.82 7.25 -0.79
CA VAL A 67 -38.52 8.01 -1.85
C VAL A 67 -39.97 7.56 -1.97
N VAL A 68 -40.10 6.23 -1.85
CA VAL A 68 -41.48 5.70 -1.97
C VAL A 68 -42.31 6.17 -0.77
N TYR A 69 -41.65 6.18 0.37
CA TYR A 69 -42.38 6.59 1.58
C TYR A 69 -42.74 8.08 1.51
N GLU A 70 -41.84 8.93 1.11
CA GLU A 70 -42.14 10.37 1.00
C GLU A 70 -43.22 10.62 -0.06
N TRP A 71 -42.97 9.82 -1.14
CA TRP A 71 -44.03 9.92 -2.18
C TRP A 71 -45.41 9.60 -1.59
N TRP A 72 -45.41 8.51 -0.78
CA TRP A 72 -46.69 8.13 -0.14
C TRP A 72 -47.19 9.23 0.79
N LEU A 73 -46.36 9.91 1.59
CA LEU A 73 -46.75 10.95 2.57
C LEU A 73 -47.28 12.19 1.84
N VAL A 74 -46.51 12.51 0.71
CA VAL A 74 -46.98 13.71 -0.03
C VAL A 74 -48.37 13.46 -0.62
N ARG A 75 -48.57 12.22 -1.01
CA ARG A 75 -49.92 11.90 -1.55
C ARG A 75 -50.97 11.94 -0.44
N ALA A 76 -50.58 11.37 0.66
CA ALA A 76 -51.55 11.36 1.77
C ALA A 76 -51.85 12.79 2.24
N ALA A 77 -50.84 13.62 2.32
CA ALA A 77 -51.05 15.01 2.76
C ALA A 77 -51.92 15.77 1.76
N GLU A 78 -51.67 15.48 0.49
CA GLU A 78 -52.51 16.15 -0.52
C GLU A 78 -53.98 15.70 -0.42
N THR A 79 -54.08 14.34 -0.11
CA THR A 79 -55.48 13.87 0.01
C THR A 79 -56.15 14.48 1.25
N GLY A 80 -55.31 14.64 2.36
CA GLY A 80 -55.85 15.24 3.59
C GLY A 80 -56.20 16.73 3.39
N ARG A 81 -55.32 17.49 2.71
CA ARG A 81 -55.60 18.90 2.45
C ARG A 81 -56.87 19.07 1.60
N ARG A 82 -57.07 18.10 0.73
CA ARG A 82 -58.30 18.20 -0.09
C ARG A 82 -59.55 18.01 0.76
N GLY A 83 -59.40 17.09 1.72
CA GLY A 83 -60.57 16.86 2.59
C GLY A 83 -60.94 18.11 3.39
N GLY A 84 -59.95 18.88 3.84
CA GLY A 84 -60.21 20.12 4.62
C GLY A 84 -60.75 21.23 3.72
N MET A 85 -60.21 21.34 2.43
CA MET A 85 -60.70 22.40 1.52
C MET A 85 -62.11 22.07 1.00
N LEU A 86 -62.47 20.83 1.05
CA LEU A 86 -63.82 20.43 0.58
C LEU A 86 -64.88 20.82 1.62
N VAL A 87 -64.48 20.92 2.87
CA VAL A 87 -65.45 21.34 3.90
C VAL A 87 -65.76 22.83 3.74
N GLY A 88 -64.81 23.56 3.23
CA GLY A 88 -65.06 25.00 2.97
C GLY A 88 -65.86 25.22 1.68
N LEU A 89 -65.83 24.31 0.74
CA LEU A 89 -66.55 24.46 -0.56
C LEU A 89 -67.90 23.75 -0.53
N GLY A 90 -68.13 22.83 0.52
CA GLY A 90 -69.41 22.12 0.66
C GLY A 90 -70.42 22.94 1.45
N LEU A 91 -70.05 24.20 1.89
CA LEU A 91 -71.08 24.99 2.59
C LEU A 91 -71.89 25.81 1.57
N PRO A 92 -73.18 25.46 1.31
CA PRO A 92 -74.07 26.18 0.38
C PRO A 92 -73.93 27.71 0.54
N GLY A 93 -73.54 28.42 -0.61
CA GLY A 93 -73.34 29.89 -0.77
C GLY A 93 -74.20 30.70 0.22
N PRO A 94 -75.36 30.30 0.67
CA PRO A 94 -76.19 31.12 1.58
C PRO A 94 -75.73 30.96 3.03
N ILE A 95 -75.07 29.92 3.51
CA ILE A 95 -74.55 29.71 4.88
C ILE A 95 -73.22 30.45 5.04
N LEU A 96 -72.45 30.54 3.92
CA LEU A 96 -71.19 31.33 3.98
C LEU A 96 -71.50 32.83 4.03
N ARG A 97 -72.60 33.19 3.34
CA ARG A 97 -73.01 34.61 3.43
C ARG A 97 -73.61 34.92 4.80
N LEU A 98 -74.17 33.91 5.51
CA LEU A 98 -74.72 34.06 6.87
C LEU A 98 -73.60 34.04 7.91
N LEU A 99 -72.53 33.30 7.74
CA LEU A 99 -71.37 33.27 8.67
C LEU A 99 -70.49 34.51 8.44
N ALA A 100 -70.47 35.04 7.23
CA ALA A 100 -69.68 36.25 6.94
C ALA A 100 -70.38 37.50 7.50
N ASN A 101 -71.67 37.38 7.78
CA ASN A 101 -72.38 38.55 8.34
C ASN A 101 -72.49 38.44 9.87
N LYS A 102 -71.78 37.38 10.53
CA LYS A 102 -71.80 37.36 12.00
C LYS A 102 -70.60 38.15 12.55
N PRO A 103 -70.77 39.35 13.21
CA PRO A 103 -69.77 40.27 13.78
C PRO A 103 -68.82 39.53 14.75
N LEU A 104 -67.65 39.14 14.30
CA LEU A 104 -66.57 38.49 15.07
C LEU A 104 -66.32 39.22 16.39
N VAL A 105 -66.91 38.90 17.51
CA VAL A 105 -66.65 39.39 18.88
C VAL A 105 -65.31 38.81 19.38
N VAL A 106 -64.15 39.39 19.02
CA VAL A 106 -62.76 39.15 19.48
C VAL A 106 -62.73 39.18 21.02
N VAL A 107 -63.02 38.13 21.72
CA VAL A 107 -62.84 37.96 23.19
C VAL A 107 -61.35 38.12 23.52
N GLU A 108 -60.82 39.43 23.54
CA GLU A 108 -59.63 39.96 24.24
C GLU A 108 -59.65 39.53 25.72
N ASP A 109 -59.51 38.30 26.10
CA ASP A 109 -59.19 37.93 27.50
C ASP A 109 -57.68 38.02 27.72
N SER A 110 -57.25 39.21 28.16
CA SER A 110 -56.45 39.85 29.23
C SER A 110 -56.42 38.99 30.50
N ASP A 111 -55.18 38.43 30.95
CA ASP A 111 -54.68 38.71 32.31
C ASP A 111 -53.64 37.67 32.70
N ASP A 112 -52.31 38.09 32.95
CA ASP A 112 -51.38 38.50 34.04
C ASP A 112 -50.87 37.27 34.80
N GLU A 113 -49.48 37.02 34.86
CA GLU A 113 -48.67 37.11 36.10
C GLU A 113 -47.21 36.75 35.78
N ASP A 114 -46.23 37.73 36.04
CA ASP A 114 -45.19 38.21 36.97
C ASP A 114 -44.25 37.08 37.38
N GLY A 115 -42.94 37.13 36.96
CA GLY A 115 -41.91 36.99 38.03
C GLY A 115 -40.51 37.19 37.43
N ASP A 116 -39.87 38.41 37.76
CA ASP A 116 -38.81 38.93 38.65
C ASP A 116 -37.43 38.79 37.99
N ASP A 117 -36.73 39.90 37.73
CA ASP A 117 -35.56 40.77 38.00
C ASP A 117 -34.27 39.94 38.01
N GLU A 118 -33.29 40.14 37.03
CA GLU A 118 -31.90 40.36 37.52
C GLU A 118 -31.04 40.88 36.36
N ASP A 119 -30.76 42.23 36.37
CA ASP A 119 -29.60 43.16 36.36
C ASP A 119 -28.50 42.67 35.42
N GLY A 120 -28.37 43.27 34.18
CA GLY A 120 -26.95 43.60 33.87
C GLY A 120 -26.82 44.09 32.43
N ASP A 121 -26.86 45.48 32.22
CA ASP A 121 -25.89 46.44 31.63
C ASP A 121 -26.08 46.51 30.11
N GLY A 122 -27.02 47.26 29.72
CA GLY A 122 -27.39 48.31 28.75
C GLY A 122 -26.23 48.67 27.81
N ALA A 123 -26.07 47.78 26.78
CA ALA A 123 -25.60 48.29 25.48
C ALA A 123 -26.77 48.35 24.49
N PRO A 124 -27.17 49.57 23.94
CA PRO A 124 -28.30 49.83 23.04
C PRO A 124 -28.39 48.80 21.91
N ASP A 125 -29.23 47.69 22.06
CA ASP A 125 -29.97 46.66 21.30
C ASP A 125 -30.37 47.16 19.91
N GLY A 126 -29.46 47.21 19.00
CA GLY A 126 -29.66 46.98 17.55
C GLY A 126 -30.79 45.97 17.27
N PRO A 127 -31.80 46.32 16.34
CA PRO A 127 -32.93 45.50 15.90
C PRO A 127 -32.60 43.99 15.94
N PRO A 128 -33.39 43.14 16.73
CA PRO A 128 -33.26 41.67 16.83
C PRO A 128 -32.91 41.05 15.47
N SER A 129 -31.61 40.74 15.23
CA SER A 129 -31.18 39.93 14.08
C SER A 129 -32.13 38.73 13.86
N PRO A 130 -32.78 38.68 12.65
CA PRO A 130 -33.62 37.56 12.23
C PRO A 130 -33.03 36.20 12.68
N PRO A 131 -33.91 35.39 13.34
CA PRO A 131 -33.52 34.03 13.73
C PRO A 131 -32.62 33.37 12.68
N ARG A 132 -31.35 33.36 12.99
CA ARG A 132 -30.31 32.64 12.21
C ARG A 132 -30.71 31.16 12.01
N TRP A 133 -31.46 30.87 10.93
CA TRP A 133 -31.75 29.51 10.46
C TRP A 133 -30.49 28.63 10.55
N ARG A 134 -30.42 27.80 11.62
CA ARG A 134 -29.35 26.77 11.69
C ARG A 134 -29.75 25.55 10.84
N PRO A 135 -29.18 25.42 9.73
CA PRO A 135 -29.48 24.22 8.93
C PRO A 135 -29.50 22.94 9.79
N PRO A 136 -30.57 22.06 9.78
CA PRO A 136 -30.70 20.77 10.48
C PRO A 136 -29.46 19.90 10.27
N ALA A 137 -28.68 19.59 11.38
CA ALA A 137 -27.57 18.62 11.47
C ALA A 137 -27.83 17.40 10.57
N PRO A 138 -26.96 17.16 9.57
CA PRO A 138 -27.07 15.99 8.68
C PRO A 138 -27.52 14.73 9.45
N SER A 139 -28.55 14.04 9.08
CA SER A 139 -29.10 12.78 9.63
C SER A 139 -28.00 11.76 9.96
N PRO A 140 -27.79 11.28 11.18
CA PRO A 140 -26.84 10.37 11.86
C PRO A 140 -26.48 9.17 10.99
N PRO A 141 -27.29 8.69 9.99
CA PRO A 141 -26.90 7.46 9.30
C PRO A 141 -25.90 7.73 8.17
N LEU A 142 -25.83 8.91 7.61
CA LEU A 142 -24.84 9.20 6.55
C LEU A 142 -23.48 9.53 7.16
N GLN A 143 -23.49 9.88 8.40
CA GLN A 143 -22.21 10.18 9.07
C GLN A 143 -21.47 8.90 9.46
N VAL A 144 -22.27 7.85 9.72
CA VAL A 144 -21.62 6.59 10.14
C VAL A 144 -21.00 5.90 8.93
N ALA A 145 -21.68 5.93 7.75
CA ALA A 145 -21.14 5.26 6.54
C ALA A 145 -19.87 5.99 6.05
N TYR A 146 -20.01 7.28 6.18
CA TYR A 146 -18.82 8.06 5.73
C TYR A 146 -17.62 7.77 6.64
N ILE A 147 -17.84 7.75 7.97
CA ILE A 147 -16.73 7.49 8.93
C ILE A 147 -16.16 6.08 8.69
N VAL A 148 -17.05 5.13 8.36
CA VAL A 148 -16.56 3.75 8.12
C VAL A 148 -15.76 3.69 6.83
N LEU A 149 -16.21 4.47 5.85
CA LEU A 149 -15.49 4.43 4.55
C LEU A 149 -14.13 5.10 4.69
N VAL A 150 -14.15 6.25 5.36
CA VAL A 150 -12.86 6.94 5.55
C VAL A 150 -11.91 6.07 6.38
N GLY A 151 -12.50 5.41 7.38
CA GLY A 151 -11.68 4.48 8.20
C GLY A 151 -11.07 3.35 7.36
N LEU A 152 -11.86 2.84 6.43
CA LEU A 152 -11.35 1.70 5.61
C LEU A 152 -10.29 2.19 4.62
N VAL A 153 -10.52 3.40 4.11
CA VAL A 153 -9.54 3.94 3.14
C VAL A 153 -8.21 4.20 3.86
N ASN A 154 -8.32 4.81 5.04
CA ASN A 154 -7.09 5.06 5.80
C ASN A 154 -6.35 3.76 6.14
N GLN A 155 -7.19 2.76 6.45
CA GLN A 155 -6.56 1.45 6.72
C GLN A 155 -5.81 0.92 5.49
N GLN A 156 -6.34 1.17 4.35
CA GLN A 156 -5.67 0.67 3.12
C GLN A 156 -4.36 1.42 2.87
N PHE A 157 -4.41 2.63 3.20
CA PHE A 157 -3.15 3.39 3.02
C PHE A 157 -2.07 2.87 3.96
N GLY A 158 -2.55 2.57 5.12
CA GLY A 158 -1.59 1.97 6.07
C GLY A 158 -0.98 0.67 5.54
N ASN A 159 -1.84 -0.13 4.85
CA ASN A 159 -1.32 -1.43 4.36
C ASN A 159 -0.34 -1.24 3.20
N VAL A 160 -0.64 -0.28 2.31
CA VAL A 160 0.27 -0.03 1.17
C VAL A 160 1.59 0.53 1.69
N SER A 161 1.49 1.44 2.63
CA SER A 161 2.73 1.99 3.22
C SER A 161 3.56 0.89 3.88
N ALA A 162 2.85 -0.07 4.47
CA ALA A 162 3.59 -1.18 5.10
C ALA A 162 4.37 -1.99 4.07
N VAL A 163 3.76 -2.18 2.85
CA VAL A 163 4.47 -2.93 1.80
C VAL A 163 5.75 -2.17 1.40
N HIS A 164 5.59 -0.92 1.22
CA HIS A 164 6.77 -0.11 0.84
C HIS A 164 7.84 -0.15 1.94
N ARG A 165 7.46 0.03 3.14
CA ARG A 165 8.44 0.02 4.25
C ARG A 165 9.12 -1.35 4.39
N MET A 166 8.35 -2.39 4.14
CA MET A 166 9.00 -3.74 4.13
C MET A 166 10.05 -3.82 3.02
N ALA A 167 9.67 -3.23 1.96
CA ALA A 167 10.66 -3.25 0.84
C ALA A 167 11.92 -2.47 1.24
N LEU A 168 11.75 -1.38 1.94
CA LEU A 168 12.93 -0.60 2.37
C LEU A 168 13.75 -1.38 3.40
N ALA A 169 13.00 -2.05 4.31
CA ALA A 169 13.75 -2.89 5.27
C ALA A 169 14.57 -3.96 4.55
N ALA A 170 13.95 -4.57 3.61
CA ALA A 170 14.70 -5.61 2.85
C ALA A 170 15.90 -4.99 2.13
N ASP A 171 15.65 -3.88 1.58
CA ASP A 171 16.75 -3.20 0.87
C ASP A 171 17.91 -2.89 1.83
N ARG A 172 17.59 -2.29 3.02
CA ARG A 172 18.66 -1.93 3.96
C ARG A 172 19.41 -3.16 4.47
N ALA A 173 18.69 -4.23 4.59
CA ALA A 173 19.41 -5.47 5.00
C ALA A 173 20.44 -5.89 3.95
N GLN A 174 20.12 -5.70 2.74
CA GLN A 174 21.08 -6.08 1.68
C GLN A 174 22.25 -5.10 1.60
N VAL A 175 21.90 -3.90 1.77
CA VAL A 175 22.99 -2.91 1.73
C VAL A 175 23.99 -3.20 2.86
N VAL A 176 23.46 -3.56 4.03
CA VAL A 176 24.37 -3.88 5.16
C VAL A 176 25.26 -5.07 4.79
N THR A 177 24.64 -6.00 4.17
CA THR A 177 25.42 -7.22 3.85
C THR A 177 26.45 -6.91 2.75
N THR A 178 26.03 -6.14 1.81
CA THR A 178 26.97 -5.84 0.69
C THR A 178 28.13 -4.98 1.21
N LYS A 179 27.84 -4.05 2.01
CA LYS A 179 28.92 -3.17 2.50
C LYS A 179 29.84 -3.92 3.47
N ALA A 180 29.18 -4.75 4.18
CA ALA A 180 30.04 -5.58 5.06
C ALA A 180 30.99 -6.46 4.24
N ALA A 181 30.41 -7.05 3.23
CA ALA A 181 31.29 -7.86 2.36
C ALA A 181 32.40 -7.02 1.73
N GLN A 182 32.02 -5.85 1.39
CA GLN A 182 33.03 -4.94 0.80
C GLN A 182 34.12 -4.60 1.83
N ALA A 183 33.76 -4.23 2.99
CA ALA A 183 34.75 -3.88 4.03
C ALA A 183 35.72 -5.04 4.28
N GLU A 184 35.19 -6.18 4.22
CA GLU A 184 36.09 -7.34 4.44
C GLU A 184 37.10 -7.48 3.30
N PHE A 185 36.55 -7.39 2.24
CA PHE A 185 37.45 -7.57 1.09
C PHE A 185 38.53 -6.48 1.08
N CYS A 186 38.16 -5.29 1.48
CA CYS A 186 39.11 -4.18 1.33
C CYS A 186 40.15 -4.21 2.45
N THR A 187 39.94 -5.03 3.46
CA THR A 187 40.94 -5.06 4.55
C THR A 187 41.94 -6.20 4.32
N ARG A 188 41.81 -6.96 3.22
CA ARG A 188 42.75 -8.05 2.97
C ARG A 188 44.10 -7.48 2.52
N PRO A 189 45.18 -8.18 3.00
CA PRO A 189 46.50 -7.67 2.59
C PRO A 189 46.71 -7.78 1.06
N GLY A 190 47.20 -6.64 0.43
CA GLY A 190 47.55 -6.73 -1.00
C GLY A 190 46.42 -6.15 -1.88
N ILE A 191 45.36 -5.67 -1.21
CA ILE A 191 44.26 -5.12 -2.04
C ILE A 191 44.47 -3.61 -2.18
N ALA A 192 44.54 -3.18 -3.47
CA ALA A 192 44.75 -1.75 -3.75
C ALA A 192 43.45 -0.95 -3.50
N PRO A 193 43.62 0.22 -2.97
CA PRO A 193 42.45 1.08 -2.72
C PRO A 193 41.87 1.66 -4.01
N VAL A 194 41.44 0.73 -4.88
CA VAL A 194 40.80 1.22 -6.12
C VAL A 194 39.33 0.78 -6.13
N SER A 195 38.50 1.64 -6.80
CA SER A 195 37.06 1.32 -6.97
C SER A 195 36.35 1.28 -5.62
N VAL A 196 35.79 -0.06 -5.22
CA VAL A 196 34.93 -0.18 -4.02
C VAL A 196 35.76 0.07 -2.76
N CYS A 197 37.15 -0.04 -2.90
CA CYS A 197 37.96 0.09 -1.65
C CYS A 197 38.56 1.49 -1.57
N GLU A 198 38.11 2.39 -2.48
CA GLU A 198 38.65 3.77 -2.43
C GLU A 198 38.11 4.53 -1.22
N ILE A 199 36.96 4.05 -0.75
CA ILE A 199 36.36 4.74 0.40
C ILE A 199 36.97 4.19 1.70
N PRO A 200 37.36 5.17 2.52
CA PRO A 200 37.97 4.72 3.78
C PRO A 200 37.03 3.81 4.57
N LEU A 201 37.64 2.85 5.26
CA LEU A 201 36.87 1.83 6.02
C LEU A 201 35.98 2.50 7.08
N ALA A 202 36.48 3.62 7.66
CA ALA A 202 35.68 4.31 8.69
C ALA A 202 34.34 4.79 8.12
N HIS A 203 34.44 5.26 6.89
CA HIS A 203 33.18 5.72 6.26
C HIS A 203 32.24 4.55 5.96
N THR A 204 32.76 3.44 5.47
CA THR A 204 31.91 2.26 5.18
C THR A 204 31.25 1.75 6.47
N VAL A 205 31.93 1.85 7.54
CA VAL A 205 31.37 1.37 8.81
C VAL A 205 30.26 2.32 9.27
N ALA A 206 30.57 3.58 9.15
CA ALA A 206 29.50 4.54 9.49
C ALA A 206 28.25 4.29 8.63
N ASP A 207 28.47 3.96 7.38
CA ASP A 207 27.31 3.67 6.50
C ASP A 207 26.57 2.40 6.95
N ILE A 208 27.32 1.42 7.34
CA ILE A 208 26.67 0.18 7.80
C ILE A 208 25.84 0.47 9.07
N ARG A 209 26.37 1.28 9.91
CA ARG A 209 25.63 1.59 11.15
C ARG A 209 24.33 2.34 10.82
N SER A 210 24.55 3.29 9.97
CA SER A 210 23.32 4.03 9.57
C SER A 210 22.30 3.10 8.91
N ALA A 211 22.73 2.22 8.06
CA ALA A 211 21.79 1.28 7.42
C ALA A 211 21.15 0.33 8.44
N LEU A 212 21.86 -0.05 9.45
CA LEU A 212 21.29 -0.94 10.49
C LEU A 212 20.22 -0.20 11.31
N GLU A 213 20.52 1.08 11.55
CA GLU A 213 19.49 1.84 12.28
C GLU A 213 18.20 1.95 11.45
N ASP A 214 18.43 2.17 10.18
CA ASP A 214 17.23 2.21 9.33
C ASP A 214 16.54 0.84 9.26
N LEU A 215 17.35 -0.15 9.10
CA LEU A 215 16.75 -1.50 9.04
C LEU A 215 15.97 -1.81 10.32
N GLU A 216 16.57 -1.43 11.43
CA GLU A 216 15.88 -1.70 12.71
C GLU A 216 14.56 -0.91 12.79
N THR A 217 14.67 0.33 12.39
CA THR A 217 13.44 1.15 12.41
C THR A 217 12.34 0.53 11.52
N TYR A 218 12.71 0.13 10.33
CA TYR A 218 11.70 -0.43 9.42
C TYR A 218 11.24 -1.81 9.87
N HIS A 219 12.22 -2.54 10.31
CA HIS A 219 11.87 -3.92 10.76
C HIS A 219 10.92 -3.87 11.96
N GLN A 220 11.24 -3.03 12.94
CA GLN A 220 10.35 -2.95 14.13
C GLN A 220 9.00 -2.32 13.76
N GLY A 221 9.12 -1.37 12.93
CA GLY A 221 7.87 -0.72 12.52
C GLY A 221 6.90 -1.71 11.86
N ILE A 222 7.42 -2.57 11.11
CA ILE A 222 6.52 -3.52 10.41
C ILE A 222 5.95 -4.52 11.41
N TYR A 223 6.78 -4.85 12.38
CA TYR A 223 6.33 -5.87 13.35
C TYR A 223 5.46 -5.22 14.43
N LEU A 224 5.82 -4.03 14.87
CA LEU A 224 5.12 -3.47 16.05
C LEU A 224 4.18 -2.36 15.60
N GLY A 225 4.22 -2.00 14.26
CA GLY A 225 3.43 -0.84 13.79
C GLY A 225 4.23 0.47 13.89
N PHE A 226 3.96 1.48 12.94
CA PHE A 226 4.69 2.75 12.80
C PHE A 226 3.89 3.87 13.48
N GLY A 227 3.55 3.65 14.87
CA GLY A 227 2.82 4.64 15.69
C GLY A 227 3.10 4.37 17.18
N SER A 228 2.56 5.35 17.91
CA SER A 228 2.77 5.30 19.38
C SER A 228 2.07 4.08 19.98
N THR A 229 1.12 3.45 19.03
CA THR A 229 0.47 2.26 19.65
C THR A 229 0.84 1.01 18.84
N PRO A 230 1.63 0.15 19.48
CA PRO A 230 2.04 -1.08 18.79
C PRO A 230 0.84 -1.86 18.23
N THR A 231 0.69 -1.79 16.87
CA THR A 231 -0.39 -2.63 16.29
C THR A 231 0.18 -4.00 15.86
N GLN A 232 -0.23 -4.95 16.73
CA GLN A 232 0.16 -6.33 16.35
C GLN A 232 -0.32 -6.67 14.93
N GLN A 233 0.73 -7.16 14.11
CA GLN A 233 0.39 -7.65 12.76
C GLN A 233 -0.76 -8.66 12.80
N SER A 234 -1.92 -8.30 12.20
CA SER A 234 -3.15 -9.12 12.31
C SER A 234 -3.06 -10.38 11.43
N ASP A 235 -2.00 -10.38 10.55
CA ASP A 235 -1.93 -11.58 9.66
C ASP A 235 -1.18 -12.73 10.37
N PRO A 236 -1.90 -13.81 10.66
CA PRO A 236 -1.31 -14.94 11.39
C PRO A 236 -0.14 -15.55 10.62
N TYR A 237 -0.24 -15.57 9.29
CA TYR A 237 0.87 -16.17 8.51
C TYR A 237 2.15 -15.32 8.63
N LEU A 238 1.96 -13.97 8.47
CA LEU A 238 3.16 -13.12 8.63
C LEU A 238 3.74 -13.25 10.04
N ARG A 239 2.88 -13.35 10.96
CA ARG A 239 3.36 -13.58 12.34
C ARG A 239 4.10 -14.92 12.46
N TYR A 240 3.47 -15.88 11.78
CA TYR A 240 4.11 -17.21 11.82
C TYR A 240 5.49 -17.16 11.14
N LEU A 241 5.55 -16.44 10.04
CA LEU A 241 6.84 -16.36 9.32
C LEU A 241 7.89 -15.63 10.17
N TRP A 242 7.38 -14.74 10.99
CA TRP A 242 8.36 -13.90 11.73
C TRP A 242 8.68 -14.54 13.08
N THR A 243 7.79 -15.34 13.59
CA THR A 243 8.01 -15.79 14.99
C THR A 243 8.45 -17.26 14.99
N GLN A 244 8.01 -17.99 13.92
CA GLN A 244 8.31 -19.42 14.00
C GLN A 244 9.70 -19.69 13.38
N PRO A 245 10.43 -20.55 14.03
CA PRO A 245 11.79 -20.89 13.55
C PRO A 245 11.75 -21.71 12.25
N THR A 246 11.35 -21.06 11.13
CA THR A 246 11.19 -21.87 9.90
C THR A 246 12.49 -21.84 9.10
N GLN A 247 13.43 -20.89 9.61
CA GLN A 247 14.61 -20.80 8.72
C GLN A 247 15.86 -21.25 9.51
N SER A 248 16.42 -22.31 8.91
CA SER A 248 17.65 -22.80 9.56
C SER A 248 18.84 -21.90 9.19
N TYR A 249 19.47 -21.44 10.30
CA TYR A 249 20.72 -20.72 10.01
C TYR A 249 21.83 -21.21 10.95
N LYS A 250 22.98 -21.08 10.43
CA LYS A 250 24.14 -21.49 11.27
C LYS A 250 24.57 -20.35 12.19
N PHE A 251 24.39 -20.69 13.55
CA PHE A 251 24.85 -19.73 14.57
C PHE A 251 26.30 -20.02 14.99
N TYR A 252 27.17 -19.12 14.79
CA TYR A 252 28.60 -19.36 15.09
C TYR A 252 28.92 -18.85 16.50
N LEU A 253 29.41 -19.73 17.33
CA LEU A 253 29.80 -19.37 18.70
C LEU A 253 31.28 -18.98 18.73
N ASP A 254 31.40 -17.78 19.31
CA ASP A 254 32.79 -17.27 19.42
C ASP A 254 33.63 -18.17 20.34
N SER A 255 33.79 -19.56 19.98
CA SER A 255 34.63 -20.46 20.80
C SER A 255 35.96 -20.72 20.08
N ALA A 256 37.12 -20.86 20.89
CA ALA A 256 38.43 -21.31 20.34
C ALA A 256 38.66 -22.79 20.67
N PRO A 257 38.36 -23.75 19.39
CA PRO A 257 38.16 -23.53 17.95
C PRO A 257 36.71 -23.14 17.62
N PRO A 258 36.48 -22.32 16.48
CA PRO A 258 35.12 -21.88 16.13
C PRO A 258 34.16 -23.08 15.98
N ARG A 259 33.15 -22.93 16.76
CA ARG A 259 32.08 -23.94 16.65
C ARG A 259 30.81 -23.28 16.09
N TRP A 260 30.09 -24.06 15.32
CA TRP A 260 28.78 -23.51 14.88
C TRP A 260 27.66 -24.46 15.30
N ALA A 261 26.48 -23.72 15.56
CA ALA A 261 25.27 -24.53 15.82
C ALA A 261 24.15 -24.17 14.83
N ASN A 262 23.57 -25.27 14.36
CA ASN A 262 22.38 -25.02 13.51
C ASN A 262 21.17 -24.59 14.35
N LEU A 263 20.90 -23.30 14.14
CA LEU A 263 19.69 -22.83 14.87
C LEU A 263 18.57 -22.50 13.89
N THR A 264 17.38 -22.67 14.40
CA THR A 264 16.22 -22.23 13.59
C THR A 264 15.60 -20.99 14.24
N ALA A 265 15.53 -19.91 13.40
CA ALA A 265 14.90 -18.72 13.99
C ALA A 265 13.86 -18.15 13.01
N GLY A 266 12.78 -17.58 13.70
CA GLY A 266 11.89 -16.76 12.84
C GLY A 266 12.55 -15.43 12.44
N VAL A 267 12.07 -14.78 11.37
CA VAL A 267 12.64 -13.51 10.85
C VAL A 267 12.75 -12.48 11.98
N ALA A 268 11.87 -12.59 13.10
CA ALA A 268 11.84 -11.56 14.16
C ALA A 268 12.69 -11.98 15.36
N ARG A 269 13.02 -13.29 15.55
CA ARG A 269 13.70 -13.76 16.77
C ARG A 269 15.21 -13.76 16.57
N ASN A 270 15.80 -12.86 15.68
CA ASN A 270 17.26 -12.97 15.44
C ASN A 270 18.00 -11.97 16.34
N GLY A 271 17.50 -11.61 17.69
CA GLY A 271 18.47 -10.67 18.32
C GLY A 271 18.28 -10.65 19.84
N GLY A 272 18.20 -11.91 20.59
CA GLY A 272 18.57 -11.59 21.99
C GLY A 272 18.08 -12.66 22.95
N ASP A 273 17.40 -13.75 22.47
CA ASP A 273 16.99 -14.69 23.56
C ASP A 273 17.59 -16.07 23.31
N ALA A 274 18.40 -16.22 22.19
CA ALA A 274 18.93 -17.59 21.97
C ALA A 274 20.24 -17.77 22.75
N ALA A 275 20.75 -16.67 23.48
CA ALA A 275 22.04 -16.93 24.20
C ALA A 275 21.76 -17.13 25.69
N VAL A 276 20.46 -17.16 26.14
CA VAL A 276 20.32 -17.32 27.61
C VAL A 276 19.76 -18.72 27.90
N GLY A 277 19.75 -19.69 26.91
CA GLY A 277 19.30 -21.03 27.39
C GLY A 277 20.35 -22.10 27.07
N ALA A 278 21.62 -21.69 26.55
CA ALA A 278 22.60 -22.76 26.26
C ALA A 278 23.74 -22.70 27.29
N SER A 279 23.54 -22.03 28.54
CA SER A 279 24.63 -22.18 29.54
C SER A 279 24.03 -22.57 30.89
N GLY A 280 23.48 -23.86 31.11
CA GLY A 280 23.72 -24.40 32.48
C GLY A 280 22.72 -25.53 32.79
N GLY A 281 22.95 -26.81 32.26
CA GLY A 281 22.47 -27.88 33.17
C GLY A 281 23.55 -28.97 33.31
N ALA A 282 24.68 -28.67 34.00
CA ALA A 282 25.39 -29.63 34.89
C ALA A 282 24.41 -30.46 35.72
N SER A 283 24.04 -31.59 35.14
CA SER A 283 24.02 -33.01 35.53
C SER A 283 24.33 -33.20 37.02
N THR A 284 23.29 -33.06 37.88
CA THR A 284 23.30 -33.87 39.12
C THR A 284 22.33 -35.04 39.00
N ASP A 285 22.85 -36.18 38.56
CA ASP A 285 22.74 -37.55 39.10
C ASP A 285 21.93 -37.58 40.40
N GLY A 286 20.66 -37.93 40.31
CA GLY A 286 20.13 -38.81 41.39
C GLY A 286 18.73 -39.31 41.03
N ARG A 287 18.60 -40.57 40.51
CA ARG A 287 17.91 -41.81 40.94
C ARG A 287 16.59 -41.50 41.63
N GLY A 288 15.46 -41.73 40.93
CA GLY A 288 14.38 -42.56 41.54
C GLY A 288 13.04 -42.23 40.88
N GLY A 289 12.51 -43.11 39.99
CA GLY A 289 11.33 -44.01 40.13
C GLY A 289 10.02 -43.22 39.96
N GLY A 290 9.31 -43.47 38.85
CA GLY A 290 7.89 -43.94 38.92
C GLY A 290 7.02 -43.19 37.91
N GLY A 291 6.66 -43.86 36.79
CA GLY A 291 5.36 -44.40 36.28
C GLY A 291 4.33 -43.30 36.07
N GLY A 292 4.11 -42.96 34.82
CA GLY A 292 2.67 -42.84 34.42
C GLY A 292 2.56 -42.07 33.09
N ALA A 293 2.33 -42.76 32.01
CA ALA A 293 1.34 -42.95 30.92
C ALA A 293 0.67 -41.62 30.56
N ALA A 294 1.07 -41.10 29.35
CA ALA A 294 0.06 -40.45 28.48
C ALA A 294 0.41 -40.71 27.00
N PRO A 295 -0.68 -40.76 26.16
CA PRO A 295 -0.96 -41.36 24.84
C PRO A 295 -0.65 -40.38 23.69
N GLY A 296 0.15 -40.85 22.71
CA GLY A 296 0.04 -41.26 21.28
C GLY A 296 0.03 -40.04 20.36
N ARG A 297 1.22 -39.59 19.92
CA ARG A 297 1.45 -38.77 18.71
C ARG A 297 2.09 -39.62 17.61
N GLN A 298 1.28 -40.04 16.61
CA GLN A 298 1.31 -40.43 15.19
C GLN A 298 2.42 -39.71 14.43
N SER A 299 3.63 -40.28 14.44
CA SER A 299 4.90 -40.36 13.66
C SER A 299 4.64 -40.83 12.22
N LEU A 300 4.43 -39.90 11.26
CA LEU A 300 4.65 -39.91 9.79
C LEU A 300 6.15 -40.03 9.48
N ASP A 301 6.64 -41.30 9.32
CA ASP A 301 7.56 -42.17 8.56
C ASP A 301 8.08 -41.49 7.28
N TYR A 302 9.24 -40.83 7.30
CA TYR A 302 10.12 -40.78 6.12
C TYR A 302 11.38 -41.63 6.37
N PRO A 303 11.78 -42.47 5.35
CA PRO A 303 12.84 -43.48 5.38
C PRO A 303 14.24 -42.84 5.21
N ASP A 304 15.14 -43.19 6.22
CA ASP A 304 16.44 -43.79 6.58
C ASP A 304 17.31 -44.03 5.34
N ALA A 305 18.21 -43.16 5.04
CA ALA A 305 19.51 -43.47 4.40
C ALA A 305 20.61 -43.56 5.46
N GLY A 306 20.92 -44.78 5.95
CA GLY A 306 22.08 -45.64 6.29
C GLY A 306 23.41 -44.87 6.24
N PRO A 307 24.37 -45.41 7.08
CA PRO A 307 25.59 -44.95 7.75
C PRO A 307 26.85 -45.37 6.98
N VAL A 308 27.72 -44.35 6.72
CA VAL A 308 29.13 -44.72 6.41
C VAL A 308 30.03 -44.23 7.55
N SER A 309 30.42 -45.13 8.51
CA SER A 309 31.59 -45.52 9.33
C SER A 309 32.89 -45.52 8.51
N THR A 310 33.94 -44.81 8.98
CA THR A 310 35.17 -44.75 9.81
C THR A 310 36.40 -44.88 8.90
N THR A 311 37.38 -43.96 9.14
CA THR A 311 38.71 -44.39 9.65
C THR A 311 39.57 -43.14 9.89
N ARG A 312 39.95 -42.89 11.15
CA ARG A 312 41.08 -42.78 12.08
C ARG A 312 42.42 -42.81 11.35
N ALA A 313 43.28 -41.76 11.59
CA ALA A 313 44.70 -41.96 11.95
C ALA A 313 45.35 -40.58 12.20
N GLY A 314 45.71 -40.27 13.49
CA GLY A 314 46.93 -40.23 14.32
C GLY A 314 48.04 -39.39 13.66
N ALA A 315 48.36 -38.20 14.22
CA ALA A 315 49.82 -37.98 14.44
C ALA A 315 50.04 -36.54 14.91
N ARG A 316 50.29 -36.38 16.25
CA ARG A 316 51.34 -35.87 17.16
C ARG A 316 52.49 -35.21 16.39
N ARG A 317 52.56 -33.86 16.49
CA ARG A 317 53.90 -33.23 16.48
C ARG A 317 53.82 -31.82 17.05
N SER A 318 54.21 -31.64 18.37
CA SER A 318 55.18 -30.90 19.20
C SER A 318 56.21 -30.15 18.34
N LEU A 319 55.95 -28.78 18.17
CA LEU A 319 57.14 -27.93 17.96
C LEU A 319 56.90 -26.56 18.60
N ASP A 320 57.41 -26.37 19.82
CA ASP A 320 58.33 -25.42 20.48
C ASP A 320 59.10 -24.57 19.46
N MET A 321 58.80 -23.25 19.51
CA MET A 321 59.88 -22.24 19.66
C MET A 321 59.27 -20.84 19.57
N PRO A 322 59.97 -19.78 20.03
CA PRO A 322 60.29 -18.85 21.12
C PRO A 322 59.93 -17.40 20.76
N ASP A 323 59.50 -16.73 21.86
CA ASP A 323 59.72 -15.42 22.55
C ASP A 323 60.76 -14.57 21.82
N ALA A 324 60.16 -13.49 21.23
CA ALA A 324 60.95 -12.23 21.39
C ALA A 324 60.03 -11.02 21.17
N PRO A 325 60.45 -9.87 21.76
CA PRO A 325 60.09 -8.70 22.58
C PRO A 325 59.95 -7.43 21.74
N TYR A 326 58.78 -6.77 21.83
CA TYR A 326 58.83 -5.37 21.32
C TYR A 326 58.48 -4.40 22.44
N ALA A 327 59.49 -3.64 22.94
CA ALA A 327 60.07 -2.29 23.06
C ALA A 327 59.01 -1.20 22.83
N HIS A 328 58.67 -0.48 23.92
CA HIS A 328 58.61 0.87 24.52
C HIS A 328 59.22 1.93 23.58
N HIS A 329 58.36 2.88 23.12
CA HIS A 329 58.63 4.33 23.09
C HIS A 329 57.47 5.07 22.42
N GLY A 330 56.82 5.94 23.20
CA GLY A 330 56.97 7.40 23.40
C GLY A 330 56.01 8.19 22.50
N HIS A 331 55.02 8.82 23.18
CA HIS A 331 54.57 10.19 23.49
C HIS A 331 54.75 11.13 22.30
N HIS A 332 53.59 11.66 21.74
CA HIS A 332 53.38 13.09 21.41
C HIS A 332 52.01 13.25 20.76
N GLY A 333 51.07 13.91 21.48
CA GLY A 333 50.60 15.32 21.44
C GLY A 333 49.26 15.43 20.69
N GLN A 334 48.17 15.61 21.44
CA GLN A 334 47.24 16.69 21.82
C GLN A 334 46.88 17.56 20.60
N HIS A 335 45.63 17.29 20.03
CA HIS A 335 44.79 18.42 19.59
C HIS A 335 43.35 17.96 19.41
N GLY A 336 42.45 18.26 20.44
CA GLY A 336 41.32 19.17 20.68
C GLY A 336 40.11 18.82 19.81
N GLY A 337 39.22 17.86 20.24
CA GLY A 337 37.89 17.51 19.68
C GLY A 337 36.78 18.10 20.55
N ASN A 338 36.30 19.31 20.16
CA ASN A 338 34.94 19.90 20.24
C ASN A 338 33.91 19.04 19.52
N GLY A 339 33.26 18.15 20.25
CA GLY A 339 31.98 17.48 20.54
C GLY A 339 30.77 18.35 20.20
N HIS A 340 30.35 18.31 18.86
CA HIS A 340 28.92 18.62 18.59
C HIS A 340 28.23 17.41 17.95
N ASN A 341 27.45 16.58 18.74
CA ASN A 341 26.13 15.91 18.70
C ASN A 341 25.27 16.42 17.54
N ALA A 342 25.58 15.95 16.27
CA ALA A 342 24.56 16.14 15.21
C ALA A 342 23.86 14.81 14.92
N ARG A 343 22.90 14.37 15.69
CA ARG A 343 21.60 13.72 15.42
C ARG A 343 21.05 14.13 14.05
N SER A 344 21.60 13.63 12.91
CA SER A 344 21.06 13.63 11.53
C SER A 344 19.70 12.94 11.46
N SER A 345 18.65 13.54 12.02
CA SER A 345 17.22 13.38 11.67
C SER A 345 16.99 13.62 10.16
N MET A 346 17.21 12.61 9.25
CA MET A 346 16.66 12.46 7.89
C MET A 346 15.15 12.71 7.87
N ASP A 347 14.75 13.99 8.24
CA ASP A 347 13.41 14.53 7.91
C ASP A 347 13.24 14.69 6.40
N TYR A 348 12.83 13.62 5.65
CA TYR A 348 12.22 13.63 4.31
C TYR A 348 11.32 14.85 4.12
N LEU A 349 11.90 16.08 3.92
CA LEU A 349 11.10 17.25 3.49
C LEU A 349 10.53 17.01 2.08
N PRO A 350 9.20 17.32 1.81
CA PRO A 350 8.46 17.36 0.54
C PRO A 350 9.03 18.43 -0.41
N TYR A 351 9.75 18.06 -1.51
CA TYR A 351 10.10 18.73 -2.79
C TYR A 351 9.24 19.96 -3.03
N GLY A 352 9.65 21.25 -2.62
CA GLY A 352 9.37 22.61 -3.13
C GLY A 352 9.97 22.82 -4.53
N ALA A 353 9.09 22.72 -5.63
CA ALA A 353 9.12 23.34 -6.96
C ALA A 353 10.27 24.37 -7.08
N PRO A 354 11.20 24.27 -8.11
CA PRO A 354 12.28 25.26 -8.27
C PRO A 354 11.71 26.64 -8.69
N PRO A 355 12.22 27.82 -8.08
CA PRO A 355 12.03 29.19 -8.58
C PRO A 355 12.80 29.43 -9.90
N GLY A 356 12.00 29.62 -11.02
CA GLY A 356 11.97 30.69 -12.05
C GLY A 356 13.37 31.20 -12.40
N ALA A 357 14.00 30.56 -13.42
CA ALA A 357 15.08 31.27 -14.16
C ALA A 357 14.54 31.81 -15.49
N ALA A 358 13.98 33.02 -15.47
CA ALA A 358 14.10 34.22 -16.31
C ALA A 358 15.51 34.35 -16.92
N GLY A 359 15.66 34.01 -18.24
CA GLY A 359 16.35 34.98 -19.14
C GLY A 359 16.97 34.24 -20.34
N ASN A 360 16.46 34.47 -21.56
CA ASN A 360 17.03 35.29 -22.67
C ASN A 360 17.04 34.48 -23.97
N HIS A 361 15.96 34.69 -24.77
CA HIS A 361 15.66 34.88 -26.20
C HIS A 361 16.85 35.49 -26.94
N ARG A 362 17.63 34.60 -27.58
CA ARG A 362 18.30 35.05 -28.84
C ARG A 362 18.36 33.88 -29.82
N SER A 363 17.50 33.94 -30.86
CA SER A 363 17.48 33.96 -32.34
C SER A 363 18.82 33.49 -32.91
N SER A 364 18.81 32.26 -33.43
CA SER A 364 19.62 32.04 -34.65
C SER A 364 19.15 30.75 -35.34
N ALA A 365 18.32 30.91 -36.42
CA ALA A 365 18.38 30.78 -37.89
C ALA A 365 19.38 29.69 -38.31
N ASP A 366 18.88 28.53 -38.80
CA ASP A 366 19.21 28.07 -40.17
C ASP A 366 19.86 26.68 -40.11
N GLY A 367 19.07 25.62 -40.44
CA GLY A 367 19.58 24.81 -41.60
C GLY A 367 19.01 23.40 -41.54
N GLY A 368 17.93 23.13 -42.33
CA GLY A 368 17.85 22.45 -43.64
C GLY A 368 17.74 20.92 -43.48
N ARG A 369 16.55 20.41 -43.50
CA ARG A 369 15.73 19.38 -44.15
C ARG A 369 16.29 18.96 -45.51
N GLN A 370 17.06 17.88 -45.50
CA GLN A 370 17.20 17.07 -46.73
C GLN A 370 16.83 15.61 -46.44
N GLN A 371 15.57 15.22 -46.75
CA GLN A 371 14.90 14.20 -47.57
C GLN A 371 15.80 13.69 -48.70
N GLN A 372 16.35 12.47 -48.46
CA GLN A 372 16.60 11.59 -49.64
C GLN A 372 16.58 10.13 -49.20
N ALA A 373 15.48 9.42 -49.47
CA ALA A 373 15.07 8.21 -50.21
C ALA A 373 16.09 7.82 -51.27
N ALA A 374 16.64 6.60 -51.14
CA ALA A 374 16.67 5.46 -52.11
C ALA A 374 17.93 4.62 -51.85
N GLY A 375 17.76 3.31 -51.47
CA GLY A 375 17.95 2.12 -52.35
C GLY A 375 19.14 1.28 -51.88
N GLY A 376 18.87 0.01 -51.47
CA GLY A 376 19.29 -1.17 -52.28
C GLY A 376 19.98 -2.21 -51.38
N GLY A 377 19.31 -3.37 -51.13
CA GLY A 377 19.41 -4.77 -51.64
C GLY A 377 20.78 -5.38 -51.37
N GLY A 378 20.87 -6.30 -50.42
CA GLY A 378 21.59 -7.56 -50.79
C GLY A 378 21.75 -8.46 -49.57
N ALA A 379 20.98 -9.58 -49.54
CA ALA A 379 21.09 -11.05 -49.65
C ALA A 379 22.37 -11.56 -48.98
N GLY A 380 22.27 -12.19 -47.81
CA GLY A 380 22.94 -13.52 -47.73
C GLY A 380 23.07 -13.96 -46.27
N GLY A 381 22.22 -14.85 -45.79
CA GLY A 381 22.54 -16.27 -45.47
C GLY A 381 22.47 -16.52 -43.96
N ALA A 382 21.35 -17.05 -43.54
CA ALA A 382 20.99 -18.14 -42.61
C ALA A 382 22.19 -19.02 -42.27
N PRO A 383 22.25 -19.54 -40.98
CA PRO A 383 21.66 -20.85 -40.66
C PRO A 383 21.05 -20.86 -39.24
N ASP A 384 19.76 -21.32 -39.22
CA ASP A 384 18.99 -22.50 -38.72
C ASP A 384 19.42 -22.85 -37.29
N GLY A 385 18.52 -22.64 -36.37
CA GLY A 385 17.75 -23.72 -35.72
C GLY A 385 17.80 -23.60 -34.19
N VAL A 386 16.62 -23.27 -33.51
CA VAL A 386 15.68 -24.20 -32.85
C VAL A 386 15.42 -23.68 -31.43
N TYR A 387 14.18 -23.03 -31.14
CA TYR A 387 13.02 -23.52 -30.35
C TYR A 387 12.00 -22.39 -30.23
N SER A 388 10.94 -22.36 -31.14
CA SER A 388 9.48 -22.20 -31.22
C SER A 388 8.74 -23.31 -30.45
N ALA A 389 8.10 -22.92 -29.29
CA ALA A 389 6.68 -23.34 -29.15
C ALA A 389 6.09 -22.68 -27.89
N VAL A 390 5.14 -21.64 -28.08
CA VAL A 390 3.71 -21.85 -27.72
C VAL A 390 3.01 -20.49 -27.76
N ALA A 391 2.57 -20.05 -28.90
CA ALA A 391 1.34 -19.38 -29.40
C ALA A 391 0.22 -20.41 -29.64
N ALA A 392 -0.63 -20.61 -28.58
CA ALA A 392 -2.01 -21.06 -28.93
C ALA A 392 -2.96 -20.71 -27.79
N LEU A 393 -3.76 -19.55 -27.85
CA LEU A 393 -5.21 -19.81 -27.65
C LEU A 393 -5.97 -18.48 -27.68
N GLU A 394 -6.39 -18.04 -28.88
CA GLU A 394 -7.62 -17.29 -29.22
C GLU A 394 -8.55 -18.15 -30.09
N HIS A 395 -9.67 -18.80 -29.51
CA HIS A 395 -10.99 -18.89 -30.18
C HIS A 395 -11.88 -19.86 -29.39
N MET A 396 -12.82 -19.35 -28.42
CA MET A 396 -14.08 -20.12 -28.39
C MET A 396 -15.20 -19.24 -27.83
N SER A 397 -16.01 -18.50 -28.70
CA SER A 397 -17.46 -18.19 -28.71
C SER A 397 -18.26 -19.35 -29.31
N THR A 398 -19.33 -19.87 -28.61
CA THR A 398 -20.81 -19.89 -28.77
C THR A 398 -21.27 -21.35 -28.92
N GLU A 399 -22.07 -21.89 -27.94
CA GLU A 399 -23.34 -22.59 -28.26
C GLU A 399 -23.71 -23.52 -27.11
N ASP A 400 -24.67 -23.07 -26.16
CA ASP A 400 -25.45 -24.20 -25.62
C ASP A 400 -26.89 -23.74 -25.33
N ASP A 401 -27.84 -23.82 -26.36
CA ASP A 401 -29.26 -24.16 -26.55
C ASP A 401 -29.51 -25.66 -26.29
N GLY A 402 -30.33 -25.98 -25.23
CA GLY A 402 -31.75 -26.41 -25.29
C GLY A 402 -31.91 -27.83 -24.72
N ASP A 403 -32.83 -27.93 -23.64
CA ASP A 403 -34.24 -28.38 -23.60
C ASP A 403 -34.38 -29.58 -22.64
N ASP A 404 -35.34 -29.51 -21.62
CA ASP A 404 -36.72 -30.04 -21.50
C ASP A 404 -36.77 -31.10 -20.40
N ASP A 405 -37.49 -30.80 -19.28
CA ASP A 405 -38.64 -31.67 -18.88
C ASP A 405 -39.33 -31.05 -17.67
N ALA A 406 -40.55 -30.48 -17.94
CA ALA A 406 -41.98 -30.57 -17.60
C ALA A 406 -42.30 -31.85 -16.82
N ASP A 407 -42.87 -31.70 -15.60
CA ASP A 407 -44.25 -32.05 -15.18
C ASP A 407 -44.22 -32.63 -13.75
N GLU A 408 -44.94 -31.98 -12.82
CA GLU A 408 -46.08 -32.70 -12.19
C GLU A 408 -46.35 -32.09 -10.81
N ARG A 409 -47.39 -31.22 -10.74
CA ARG A 409 -48.54 -31.07 -9.82
C ARG A 409 -48.78 -32.34 -8.99
N PRO A 410 -49.44 -32.14 -7.76
CA PRO A 410 -50.88 -32.09 -7.45
C PRO A 410 -51.16 -31.28 -6.19
N ALA A 411 -52.31 -30.52 -6.34
CA ALA A 411 -53.59 -30.16 -5.67
C ALA A 411 -53.77 -30.95 -4.37
N ALA A 412 -54.02 -30.21 -3.28
CA ALA A 412 -55.22 -30.22 -2.42
C ALA A 412 -54.84 -29.74 -1.01
N VAL A 413 -55.55 -28.69 -0.49
CA VAL A 413 -56.68 -28.39 0.42
C VAL A 413 -56.18 -28.43 1.87
N THR A 414 -56.19 -27.27 2.53
CA THR A 414 -56.89 -27.11 3.84
C THR A 414 -56.76 -25.67 4.30
N ASP A 415 -57.89 -24.87 4.28
CA ASP A 415 -58.82 -24.21 5.21
C ASP A 415 -58.21 -24.06 6.61
N LEU A 416 -58.02 -22.80 7.03
CA LEU A 416 -58.42 -22.39 8.40
C LEU A 416 -57.79 -21.04 8.74
N VAL A 417 -58.60 -19.99 8.85
CA VAL A 417 -59.13 -19.01 9.83
C VAL A 417 -57.98 -18.18 10.41
N PRO A 418 -58.18 -16.80 10.47
CA PRO A 418 -58.23 -16.27 11.85
C PRO A 418 -59.16 -15.06 11.97
N GLY A 419 -60.21 -15.29 12.87
CA GLY A 419 -60.56 -14.85 14.23
C GLY A 419 -60.23 -13.37 14.45
N ALA A 420 -61.19 -12.53 14.26
CA ALA A 420 -61.97 -11.49 14.95
C ALA A 420 -61.70 -11.49 16.47
N ALA A 421 -60.94 -10.41 16.98
CA ALA A 421 -61.43 -9.83 18.27
C ALA A 421 -60.81 -8.43 18.46
N ALA A 422 -61.48 -7.34 18.02
CA ALA A 422 -61.31 -6.07 18.76
C ALA A 422 -62.68 -5.55 19.24
N VAL A 423 -62.96 -5.77 20.53
CA VAL A 423 -63.41 -5.14 21.79
C VAL A 423 -63.64 -3.63 21.57
N ALA A 424 -64.85 -3.25 21.34
CA ALA A 424 -65.99 -2.45 21.85
C ALA A 424 -65.63 -1.72 23.15
N ALA A 425 -65.44 -0.39 23.02
CA ALA A 425 -65.95 0.50 24.10
C ALA A 425 -66.41 1.83 23.49
N GLY A 426 -67.70 2.01 23.30
CA GLY A 426 -68.83 2.67 24.00
C GLY A 426 -68.52 4.15 24.29
N GLY A 427 -69.15 5.08 23.53
CA GLY A 427 -69.94 6.09 24.29
C GLY A 427 -70.30 7.26 23.37
N GLY A 428 -71.57 7.34 22.91
CA GLY A 428 -72.74 8.12 23.37
C GLY A 428 -72.85 9.45 22.60
N GLY A 429 -73.68 9.52 21.56
CA GLY A 429 -75.01 10.15 21.43
C GLY A 429 -74.88 11.67 21.26
N VAL A 430 -75.13 12.17 20.01
CA VAL A 430 -76.16 13.21 19.79
C VAL A 430 -76.49 13.25 18.29
N VAL A 431 -77.54 12.48 17.88
CA VAL A 431 -78.52 12.42 16.78
C VAL A 431 -79.20 13.80 16.64
N ILE A 432 -78.61 14.63 15.73
CA ILE A 432 -79.42 15.73 15.14
C ILE A 432 -80.02 15.25 13.82
N ALA A 433 -81.20 14.66 13.86
CA ALA A 433 -82.36 14.50 12.97
C ALA A 433 -82.57 15.75 12.10
N GLY A 434 -81.88 15.76 10.86
CA GLY A 434 -82.43 16.65 9.80
C GLY A 434 -82.42 15.93 8.44
N LYS A 435 -83.54 15.48 7.95
CA LYS A 435 -84.42 15.68 6.79
C LYS A 435 -83.72 15.25 5.49
N ARG A 436 -83.87 13.96 5.06
CA ARG A 436 -84.18 13.22 3.82
C ARG A 436 -84.29 14.16 2.61
N GLY A 437 -83.06 14.37 1.93
CA GLY A 437 -83.22 14.39 0.45
C GLY A 437 -81.88 14.72 -0.21
N ALA A 438 -81.10 13.67 -0.54
CA ALA A 438 -80.50 13.65 -1.91
C ALA A 438 -79.54 12.45 -2.01
N SER A 439 -80.12 11.28 -2.27
CA SER A 439 -79.48 10.07 -2.80
C SER A 439 -78.31 10.42 -3.75
N VAL A 440 -77.11 10.71 -3.11
CA VAL A 440 -75.78 10.80 -3.77
C VAL A 440 -75.45 9.45 -4.41
N LYS A 441 -75.96 9.20 -5.63
CA LYS A 441 -75.56 8.09 -6.55
C LYS A 441 -74.05 8.10 -6.77
N ARG A 442 -73.26 7.44 -5.88
CA ARG A 442 -71.84 7.06 -6.00
C ARG A 442 -71.54 6.40 -7.35
N GLU A 443 -71.70 7.15 -8.49
CA GLU A 443 -71.27 6.67 -9.81
C GLU A 443 -69.76 6.40 -9.81
N GLY A 444 -69.28 5.23 -9.44
CA GLY A 444 -68.21 4.32 -9.91
C GLY A 444 -66.98 5.09 -10.40
N ARG A 445 -66.05 5.48 -9.46
CA ARG A 445 -64.59 5.67 -9.58
C ARG A 445 -64.26 6.95 -10.36
N GLY A 446 -65.15 8.08 -10.19
CA GLY A 446 -64.63 9.18 -11.06
C GLY A 446 -64.87 10.54 -10.38
N GLY A 447 -64.05 10.86 -9.40
CA GLY A 447 -63.60 12.24 -9.06
C GLY A 447 -64.77 13.10 -8.56
N LEU A 448 -64.69 13.56 -7.31
CA LEU A 448 -65.65 14.40 -6.55
C LEU A 448 -65.86 15.75 -7.28
N ARG A 449 -67.00 15.82 -8.00
CA ARG A 449 -67.42 17.05 -8.71
C ARG A 449 -68.18 17.98 -7.75
N ILE A 450 -67.65 19.06 -7.28
CA ILE A 450 -68.37 20.07 -6.47
C ILE A 450 -68.66 21.29 -7.37
N ASN A 451 -69.93 21.51 -7.72
CA ASN A 451 -70.42 22.64 -8.54
C ASN A 451 -70.07 22.44 -10.02
N GLY A 452 -69.99 21.25 -10.54
CA GLY A 452 -69.79 21.00 -11.99
C GLY A 452 -68.30 21.01 -12.35
N LYS A 453 -67.34 21.34 -11.23
CA LYS A 453 -65.89 21.33 -11.58
C LYS A 453 -65.19 20.17 -10.85
N LEU A 454 -64.53 19.40 -11.63
CA LEU A 454 -63.80 18.21 -11.13
C LEU A 454 -62.42 18.62 -10.63
N LEU A 455 -62.26 18.63 -9.32
CA LEU A 455 -60.91 18.87 -8.77
C LEU A 455 -59.99 17.68 -9.04
N SER A 456 -59.15 17.82 -10.13
CA SER A 456 -58.23 16.70 -10.45
C SER A 456 -56.85 16.97 -9.82
N PRO A 457 -56.45 16.06 -8.89
CA PRO A 457 -55.08 16.20 -8.41
C PRO A 457 -54.08 16.44 -9.55
N SER A 458 -53.30 17.61 -9.18
CA SER A 458 -52.31 17.86 -10.26
C SER A 458 -51.03 17.04 -10.01
N PRO A 459 -50.83 15.92 -10.53
CA PRO A 459 -49.61 15.12 -10.43
C PRO A 459 -48.35 15.96 -10.75
N ASN A 460 -48.60 17.10 -11.17
CA ASN A 460 -47.43 17.93 -11.56
C ASN A 460 -46.79 18.60 -10.35
N ASN A 461 -47.62 18.91 -9.39
CA ASN A 461 -47.04 19.54 -8.19
C ASN A 461 -46.30 18.53 -7.31
N VAL A 462 -46.82 17.25 -7.30
CA VAL A 462 -46.12 16.20 -6.53
C VAL A 462 -44.77 15.87 -7.21
N LEU A 463 -44.84 15.87 -8.52
CA LEU A 463 -43.59 15.57 -9.21
C LEU A 463 -42.56 16.70 -9.02
N LYS A 464 -42.99 17.99 -9.00
CA LYS A 464 -42.05 19.12 -8.82
C LYS A 464 -41.41 19.07 -7.43
N PHE A 465 -42.18 18.44 -6.46
CA PHE A 465 -41.60 18.35 -5.10
C PHE A 465 -40.65 17.16 -4.99
N MET A 466 -40.84 16.14 -5.90
CA MET A 466 -40.01 14.91 -5.78
C MET A 466 -38.71 15.07 -6.57
N VAL A 467 -38.71 16.10 -7.41
CA VAL A 467 -37.57 16.21 -8.35
C VAL A 467 -36.29 16.48 -7.56
N PRO A 468 -36.16 17.40 -6.56
CA PRO A 468 -34.88 17.61 -5.87
C PRO A 468 -34.43 16.35 -5.12
N LEU A 469 -35.38 15.59 -4.65
CA LEU A 469 -34.99 14.33 -3.97
C LEU A 469 -34.45 13.30 -4.97
N GLY A 470 -35.21 13.26 -6.11
CA GLY A 470 -34.70 12.34 -7.14
C GLY A 470 -33.30 12.73 -7.61
N LEU A 471 -33.13 14.08 -7.81
CA LEU A 471 -31.81 14.53 -8.26
C LEU A 471 -30.74 14.23 -7.20
N TRP A 472 -31.04 14.36 -5.98
CA TRP A 472 -30.08 14.03 -4.91
C TRP A 472 -29.72 12.53 -4.94
N GLU A 473 -30.71 11.66 -5.24
CA GLU A 473 -30.41 10.22 -5.33
C GLU A 473 -29.48 9.92 -6.52
N ILE A 474 -29.77 10.62 -7.54
CA ILE A 474 -28.90 10.40 -8.71
C ILE A 474 -27.49 10.89 -8.38
N ALA A 475 -27.38 12.04 -7.70
CA ALA A 475 -26.06 12.53 -7.31
C ALA A 475 -25.32 11.51 -6.42
N LEU A 476 -25.95 10.83 -5.53
CA LEU A 476 -25.30 9.82 -4.67
C LEU A 476 -24.81 8.61 -5.48
N VAL A 477 -25.66 8.19 -6.44
CA VAL A 477 -25.24 7.04 -7.28
C VAL A 477 -24.00 7.43 -8.08
N VAL A 478 -24.02 8.68 -8.53
CA VAL A 478 -22.86 9.12 -9.35
C VAL A 478 -21.61 9.18 -8.46
N VAL A 479 -21.74 9.81 -7.22
CA VAL A 479 -20.57 9.91 -6.33
C VAL A 479 -20.06 8.51 -5.96
N LEU A 480 -20.93 7.61 -5.70
CA LEU A 480 -20.50 6.26 -5.31
C LEU A 480 -19.87 5.51 -6.48
N THR A 481 -20.49 5.66 -7.67
CA THR A 481 -19.92 5.01 -8.86
C THR A 481 -18.50 5.54 -9.12
N ILE A 482 -18.37 6.89 -8.97
CA ILE A 482 -17.03 7.47 -9.20
C ILE A 482 -16.07 6.92 -8.13
N SER A 483 -16.50 6.81 -6.90
CA SER A 483 -15.63 6.25 -5.83
C SER A 483 -15.22 4.81 -6.15
N PHE A 484 -16.18 4.08 -6.66
CA PHE A 484 -15.86 2.68 -7.02
C PHE A 484 -14.85 2.63 -8.17
N LEU A 485 -15.11 3.49 -9.17
CA LEU A 485 -14.17 3.48 -10.31
C LEU A 485 -12.77 3.92 -9.85
N ARG A 486 -12.74 4.72 -8.83
CA ARG A 486 -11.41 5.19 -8.35
C ARG A 486 -10.73 4.10 -7.53
N LEU A 487 -11.56 3.42 -6.82
CA LEU A 487 -10.96 2.34 -6.01
C LEU A 487 -10.42 1.21 -6.90
N ASP A 488 -11.07 1.04 -8.06
CA ASP A 488 -10.59 -0.01 -8.99
C ASP A 488 -9.24 0.38 -9.59
N GLY A 489 -8.97 1.67 -9.54
CA GLY A 489 -7.72 2.12 -10.19
C GLY A 489 -6.51 1.98 -9.25
N ILE A 490 -6.68 1.50 -7.97
CA ILE A 490 -5.54 1.50 -7.02
C ILE A 490 -4.83 0.14 -7.08
N GLN A 491 -5.43 -0.86 -7.70
CA GLN A 491 -4.81 -2.21 -7.69
C GLN A 491 -3.57 -2.23 -8.60
N GLY A 492 -3.68 -1.48 -9.71
CA GLY A 492 -2.54 -1.48 -10.65
C GLY A 492 -1.26 -0.90 -10.01
N PRO A 493 -1.34 0.26 -9.44
CA PRO A 493 -0.15 0.88 -8.85
C PRO A 493 0.41 0.04 -7.68
N LEU A 494 -0.49 -0.64 -6.93
CA LEU A 494 0.03 -1.49 -5.86
C LEU A 494 0.86 -2.66 -6.43
N ALA A 495 0.32 -3.24 -7.49
CA ALA A 495 1.11 -4.33 -8.10
C ALA A 495 2.43 -3.80 -8.65
N SER A 496 2.44 -2.56 -9.21
CA SER A 496 3.69 -1.97 -9.75
C SER A 496 4.66 -1.63 -8.62
N LEU A 497 4.05 -1.13 -7.51
CA LEU A 497 4.92 -0.84 -6.35
C LEU A 497 5.60 -2.11 -5.84
N ASN A 498 4.84 -3.16 -5.70
CA ASN A 498 5.46 -4.44 -5.28
C ASN A 498 6.56 -4.88 -6.26
N MET A 499 6.25 -4.74 -7.58
CA MET A 499 7.26 -5.18 -8.57
C MET A 499 8.48 -4.23 -8.54
N ALA A 500 8.26 -2.94 -8.37
CA ALA A 500 9.41 -2.00 -8.28
C ALA A 500 10.29 -2.37 -7.08
N SER A 501 9.65 -2.70 -6.00
CA SER A 501 10.44 -3.11 -4.81
C SER A 501 11.25 -4.38 -5.09
N ARG A 502 10.68 -5.29 -5.82
CA ARG A 502 11.43 -6.52 -6.15
C ARG A 502 12.63 -6.19 -7.05
N VAL A 503 12.41 -5.28 -7.97
CA VAL A 503 13.53 -4.94 -8.89
C VAL A 503 14.68 -4.34 -8.06
N ILE A 504 14.35 -3.40 -7.13
CA ILE A 504 15.42 -2.79 -6.32
C ILE A 504 16.14 -3.86 -5.49
N TYR A 505 15.28 -4.61 -4.96
CA TYR A 505 15.84 -5.69 -4.13
C TYR A 505 16.69 -6.65 -4.97
N ARG A 506 16.27 -7.09 -6.06
CA ARG A 506 17.01 -8.05 -6.91
C ARG A 506 18.30 -7.40 -7.45
N TYR A 507 18.15 -6.18 -7.72
CA TYR A 507 19.36 -5.49 -8.20
C TYR A 507 20.44 -5.51 -7.12
N THR A 508 20.09 -5.23 -5.91
CA THR A 508 21.11 -5.26 -4.82
C THR A 508 21.72 -6.66 -4.68
N ARG A 509 20.94 -7.67 -4.95
CA ARG A 509 21.49 -9.03 -4.89
C ARG A 509 22.50 -9.27 -6.03
N VAL A 510 22.12 -8.84 -7.18
CA VAL A 510 23.08 -8.98 -8.29
C VAL A 510 24.39 -8.26 -7.93
N ARG A 511 24.28 -7.19 -7.27
CA ARG A 511 25.48 -6.45 -6.86
C ARG A 511 26.31 -7.24 -5.86
N MET A 512 25.66 -7.68 -4.92
CA MET A 512 26.38 -8.46 -3.90
C MET A 512 27.06 -9.70 -4.52
N THR A 513 26.30 -10.45 -5.33
CA THR A 513 26.87 -11.69 -5.91
C THR A 513 28.04 -11.34 -6.84
N ALA A 514 27.87 -10.21 -7.49
CA ALA A 514 29.00 -9.80 -8.35
C ALA A 514 30.24 -9.50 -7.51
N LEU A 515 30.02 -8.79 -6.40
CA LEU A 515 31.17 -8.50 -5.52
C LEU A 515 31.80 -9.79 -4.99
N LEU A 516 30.95 -10.73 -4.62
CA LEU A 516 31.50 -12.00 -4.09
C LEU A 516 32.24 -12.77 -5.18
N LEU A 517 31.74 -12.63 -6.39
CA LEU A 517 32.43 -13.32 -7.49
C LEU A 517 33.82 -12.72 -7.70
N VAL A 518 33.90 -11.38 -7.68
CA VAL A 518 35.22 -10.79 -8.02
C VAL A 518 36.12 -10.81 -6.78
N ALA A 519 35.53 -11.05 -5.63
CA ALA A 519 36.36 -11.03 -4.40
C ALA A 519 36.84 -12.45 -4.07
N SER A 520 36.34 -13.45 -4.77
CA SER A 520 36.68 -14.85 -4.40
C SER A 520 38.09 -15.19 -4.89
N ASP A 521 38.84 -15.97 -4.00
CA ASP A 521 40.26 -16.31 -4.34
C ASP A 521 40.33 -17.69 -5.01
N SER A 522 39.32 -18.51 -4.78
CA SER A 522 39.41 -19.90 -5.31
C SER A 522 38.55 -20.04 -6.57
N PRO A 523 39.09 -20.70 -7.56
CA PRO A 523 38.35 -20.91 -8.81
C PRO A 523 37.02 -21.63 -8.57
N GLN A 524 37.06 -22.56 -7.64
CA GLN A 524 35.79 -23.28 -7.37
C GLN A 524 34.72 -22.31 -6.84
N GLU A 525 35.06 -21.45 -5.95
CA GLU A 525 34.09 -20.46 -5.40
C GLU A 525 33.61 -19.50 -6.50
N ARG A 526 34.53 -19.13 -7.36
CA ARG A 526 34.13 -18.23 -8.46
C ARG A 526 33.11 -18.91 -9.39
N ALA A 527 33.41 -20.19 -9.65
CA ALA A 527 32.45 -20.92 -10.52
C ALA A 527 31.06 -20.99 -9.86
N ALA A 528 31.08 -21.17 -8.52
CA ALA A 528 29.77 -21.21 -7.82
C ALA A 528 29.05 -19.86 -7.92
N TRP A 529 29.84 -18.76 -7.72
CA TRP A 529 29.17 -17.44 -7.73
C TRP A 529 28.79 -17.04 -9.16
N ARG A 530 29.44 -17.58 -10.10
CA ARG A 530 29.03 -17.31 -11.50
C ARG A 530 27.64 -17.89 -11.78
N GLY A 531 27.51 -19.15 -11.33
CA GLY A 531 26.16 -19.74 -11.52
C GLY A 531 25.08 -18.92 -10.81
N THR A 532 25.41 -18.50 -9.61
CA THR A 532 24.40 -17.75 -8.85
C THR A 532 24.15 -16.38 -9.50
N LEU A 533 25.25 -15.70 -9.87
CA LEU A 533 25.08 -14.38 -10.50
C LEU A 533 24.28 -14.50 -11.81
N SER A 534 24.49 -15.49 -12.59
CA SER A 534 23.71 -15.69 -13.83
C SER A 534 22.21 -15.83 -13.53
N THR A 535 21.90 -16.66 -12.55
CA THR A 535 20.48 -16.83 -12.19
C THR A 535 19.87 -15.50 -11.73
N GLU A 536 20.64 -14.76 -10.95
CA GLU A 536 20.08 -13.51 -10.41
C GLU A 536 19.90 -12.46 -11.51
N ILE A 537 20.75 -12.43 -12.49
CA ILE A 537 20.60 -11.48 -13.62
C ILE A 537 19.34 -11.83 -14.42
N ASN A 538 19.14 -13.15 -14.65
CA ASN A 538 17.93 -13.54 -15.40
C ASN A 538 16.65 -13.18 -14.64
N ASN A 539 16.72 -13.45 -13.35
CA ASN A 539 15.54 -13.05 -12.55
C ASN A 539 15.33 -11.52 -12.56
N LEU A 540 16.48 -10.75 -12.40
CA LEU A 540 16.32 -9.28 -12.42
C LEU A 540 15.76 -8.83 -13.76
N GLU A 541 16.26 -9.34 -14.82
CA GLU A 541 15.77 -8.96 -16.14
C GLU A 541 14.27 -9.25 -16.29
N SER A 542 13.88 -10.46 -15.91
CA SER A 542 12.44 -10.79 -15.98
C SER A 542 11.60 -9.81 -15.16
N GLU A 543 11.97 -9.51 -13.96
CA GLU A 543 11.18 -8.60 -13.10
C GLU A 543 11.22 -7.17 -13.64
N TYR A 544 12.40 -6.79 -14.06
CA TYR A 544 12.50 -5.44 -14.65
C TYR A 544 11.62 -5.31 -15.91
N ASP A 545 11.65 -6.30 -16.79
CA ASP A 545 10.78 -6.25 -17.99
C ASP A 545 9.30 -6.21 -17.60
N THR A 546 9.00 -6.97 -16.58
CA THR A 546 7.59 -6.95 -16.13
C THR A 546 7.21 -5.57 -15.59
N LEU A 547 8.15 -4.99 -14.84
CA LEU A 547 7.84 -3.64 -14.31
C LEU A 547 7.64 -2.65 -15.45
N MET A 548 8.40 -2.79 -16.57
CA MET A 548 8.36 -1.78 -17.63
C MET A 548 7.20 -2.06 -18.59
N TYR A 549 7.02 -3.34 -18.75
CA TYR A 549 6.11 -3.59 -19.90
C TYR A 549 4.91 -4.40 -19.43
N GLY A 550 4.79 -4.60 -18.17
CA GLY A 550 3.59 -5.32 -17.65
C GLY A 550 3.72 -6.83 -17.79
N GLY A 551 2.89 -7.66 -17.10
CA GLY A 551 2.89 -9.14 -17.14
C GLY A 551 3.22 -9.74 -15.77
N VAL A 552 3.57 -11.03 -15.86
CA VAL A 552 3.90 -11.75 -14.60
C VAL A 552 5.37 -12.22 -14.69
N ALA A 553 6.13 -11.75 -13.70
CA ALA A 553 7.56 -12.15 -13.72
C ALA A 553 7.72 -13.64 -13.34
N THR A 554 8.81 -14.22 -13.84
CA THR A 554 9.05 -15.66 -13.58
C THR A 554 9.21 -15.92 -12.08
N THR A 555 9.73 -14.93 -11.40
CA THR A 555 9.97 -15.15 -9.95
C THR A 555 8.66 -15.05 -9.16
N GLN A 556 7.69 -14.59 -9.85
CA GLN A 556 6.39 -14.52 -9.13
C GLN A 556 5.63 -15.83 -9.25
N LEU A 557 6.17 -16.67 -10.16
CA LEU A 557 5.47 -17.98 -10.27
C LEU A 557 5.74 -18.83 -9.01
N GLY A 558 4.76 -18.95 -8.17
CA GLY A 558 4.92 -19.74 -6.92
C GLY A 558 4.96 -18.83 -5.68
N SER A 559 4.93 -17.48 -6.03
CA SER A 559 4.91 -16.57 -4.86
C SER A 559 3.48 -16.34 -4.37
N ALA A 560 3.37 -15.90 -3.11
CA ALA A 560 2.03 -15.65 -2.54
C ALA A 560 1.30 -14.54 -3.32
N PHE A 561 2.10 -13.73 -4.00
CA PHE A 561 1.45 -12.65 -4.76
C PHE A 561 1.72 -12.85 -6.26
N THR A 562 0.57 -13.27 -7.09
CA THR A 562 0.74 -13.58 -8.54
C THR A 562 -0.23 -12.71 -9.35
N ARG A 563 -0.05 -11.44 -9.19
CA ARG A 563 -0.97 -10.58 -9.98
C ARG A 563 -0.17 -9.90 -11.11
N PRO A 564 -0.90 -9.81 -12.31
CA PRO A 564 -0.22 -9.14 -13.41
C PRO A 564 0.04 -7.65 -13.11
N VAL A 565 1.27 -7.33 -13.47
CA VAL A 565 1.66 -5.92 -13.25
C VAL A 565 1.38 -5.11 -14.52
N PRO A 566 0.68 -3.99 -14.33
CA PRO A 566 0.52 -3.15 -15.52
C PRO A 566 1.85 -2.54 -15.99
N ALA A 567 1.89 -2.20 -17.22
CA ALA A 567 3.14 -1.57 -17.75
C ALA A 567 3.32 -0.17 -17.15
N SER A 568 4.33 -0.10 -16.22
CA SER A 568 4.52 1.17 -15.46
C SER A 568 4.93 2.31 -16.39
N THR A 569 5.53 1.94 -17.50
CA THR A 569 6.00 3.02 -18.41
C THR A 569 4.80 3.74 -19.05
N PHE A 570 3.68 3.03 -19.07
CA PHE A 570 2.55 3.68 -19.78
C PHE A 570 1.52 4.17 -18.76
N GLU A 571 1.88 3.87 -17.54
CA GLU A 571 0.83 4.21 -16.53
C GLU A 571 1.12 5.61 -15.94
N SER A 572 2.40 5.96 -15.93
CA SER A 572 2.75 7.25 -15.29
C SER A 572 3.77 7.98 -16.17
N ALA A 573 3.37 9.20 -16.59
CA ALA A 573 4.28 10.00 -17.45
C ALA A 573 5.56 10.36 -16.69
N SER A 574 5.36 10.62 -15.33
CA SER A 574 6.57 10.97 -14.54
C SER A 574 7.52 9.77 -14.43
N PHE A 575 6.85 8.63 -14.27
CA PHE A 575 7.71 7.43 -14.24
C PHE A 575 8.43 7.25 -15.58
N ALA A 576 7.74 7.38 -16.69
CA ALA A 576 8.35 7.22 -18.03
C ALA A 576 9.44 8.28 -18.24
N TYR A 577 9.16 9.44 -17.77
CA TYR A 577 10.15 10.52 -17.95
C TYR A 577 11.45 10.18 -17.22
N ASN A 578 11.41 9.65 -15.93
CA ASN A 578 12.64 9.30 -15.19
C ASN A 578 13.42 8.17 -15.87
N PHE A 579 12.70 7.37 -16.61
CA PHE A 579 13.41 6.18 -17.14
C PHE A 579 13.93 6.47 -18.54
N PHE A 580 13.26 7.42 -19.22
CA PHE A 580 13.69 7.46 -20.65
C PHE A 580 14.17 8.87 -20.99
N LYS A 581 13.68 9.85 -20.26
CA LYS A 581 13.96 11.18 -20.80
C LYS A 581 14.80 12.00 -19.81
N GLU A 582 14.95 11.51 -18.58
CA GLU A 582 15.67 12.34 -17.59
C GLU A 582 17.13 12.52 -18.00
N GLU A 583 17.52 13.82 -17.97
CA GLU A 583 18.91 14.11 -18.39
C GLU A 583 19.77 14.43 -17.17
N ARG A 584 19.08 14.54 -16.03
CA ARG A 584 19.90 14.76 -14.81
C ARG A 584 20.37 13.43 -14.21
N CYS A 585 21.47 13.53 -13.41
CA CYS A 585 21.87 12.27 -12.73
C CYS A 585 21.01 12.03 -11.50
N PHE A 586 20.99 10.80 -11.05
CA PHE A 586 20.00 10.45 -10.01
C PHE A 586 20.66 10.45 -8.64
N ARG A 587 21.72 11.17 -8.53
CA ARG A 587 22.32 11.25 -7.19
C ARG A 587 21.57 12.28 -6.34
N TRP A 588 21.51 11.91 -5.00
CA TRP A 588 20.81 12.87 -4.11
C TRP A 588 21.59 14.18 -4.04
N ASP A 589 22.87 14.00 -4.03
CA ASP A 589 23.72 15.21 -4.11
C ASP A 589 24.19 15.44 -5.56
N GLN A 590 23.59 16.49 -6.12
CA GLN A 590 23.80 16.69 -7.58
C GLN A 590 25.25 17.10 -7.86
N SER A 591 25.99 17.62 -6.85
CA SER A 591 27.39 18.05 -7.07
C SER A 591 28.30 16.85 -7.31
N HIS A 592 27.77 15.71 -7.06
CA HIS A 592 28.65 14.54 -7.24
C HIS A 592 28.32 13.82 -8.56
N CYS A 593 27.65 14.55 -9.41
CA CYS A 593 27.33 13.91 -10.70
C CYS A 593 28.57 13.91 -11.59
N TYR A 594 28.54 12.87 -12.45
CA TYR A 594 29.72 12.78 -13.34
C TYR A 594 29.67 13.89 -14.40
N THR A 595 30.95 14.44 -14.66
CA THR A 595 31.04 15.47 -15.71
C THR A 595 31.22 14.81 -17.09
N PRO A 596 30.97 15.56 -18.20
CA PRO A 596 31.04 15.01 -19.57
C PRO A 596 32.41 14.39 -19.86
N ASP A 597 33.42 14.71 -19.07
CA ASP A 597 34.75 14.12 -19.32
C ASP A 597 34.86 12.72 -18.72
N SER A 598 33.90 12.37 -17.88
CA SER A 598 33.93 11.02 -17.29
C SER A 598 33.36 9.97 -18.26
N PRO A 599 33.91 8.84 -18.27
CA PRO A 599 33.39 7.79 -19.17
C PRO A 599 32.00 7.31 -18.74
N TYR A 600 31.53 7.71 -17.58
CA TYR A 600 30.23 7.19 -17.09
C TYR A 600 29.13 8.22 -17.30
N TYR A 601 29.52 9.39 -17.85
CA TYR A 601 28.56 10.51 -17.96
C TYR A 601 27.41 10.13 -18.90
N GLU A 602 27.72 9.46 -19.95
CA GLU A 602 26.64 9.22 -20.93
C GLU A 602 25.61 8.23 -20.37
N VAL A 603 26.09 7.29 -19.57
CA VAL A 603 25.13 6.27 -19.09
C VAL A 603 24.33 6.82 -17.91
N THR A 604 24.83 7.82 -17.19
CA THR A 604 24.13 8.25 -15.95
C THR A 604 23.21 9.42 -16.26
N HIS A 605 23.20 10.02 -17.50
CA HIS A 605 22.37 11.22 -17.74
C HIS A 605 21.32 10.92 -18.83
N HIS A 606 21.05 9.63 -19.13
CA HIS A 606 20.07 9.37 -20.22
C HIS A 606 18.98 8.43 -19.71
N GLY A 607 18.63 8.72 -18.43
CA GLY A 607 17.48 7.98 -17.89
C GLY A 607 17.92 6.69 -17.17
N LEU A 608 17.01 6.12 -16.36
CA LEU A 608 17.31 4.94 -15.51
C LEU A 608 17.35 3.67 -16.35
N ASP A 609 16.58 3.70 -17.47
CA ASP A 609 16.55 2.46 -18.28
C ASP A 609 17.92 2.20 -18.91
N ALA A 610 18.53 3.24 -19.44
CA ALA A 610 19.87 3.05 -20.05
C ALA A 610 20.87 2.50 -19.02
N MET A 611 20.74 3.00 -17.77
CA MET A 611 21.68 2.52 -16.72
C MET A 611 21.40 1.05 -16.38
N MET A 612 20.12 0.72 -16.16
CA MET A 612 19.77 -0.66 -15.77
C MET A 612 20.20 -1.66 -16.85
N ARG A 613 19.96 -1.36 -18.11
CA ARG A 613 20.33 -2.31 -19.20
C ARG A 613 21.84 -2.41 -19.32
N ARG A 614 22.47 -1.24 -19.18
CA ARG A 614 23.94 -1.32 -19.24
C ARG A 614 24.50 -2.19 -18.10
N ILE A 615 23.99 -2.06 -16.89
CA ILE A 615 24.50 -2.86 -15.76
C ILE A 615 24.17 -4.35 -15.97
N MET A 616 22.98 -4.68 -16.46
CA MET A 616 22.66 -6.11 -16.69
C MET A 616 23.60 -6.69 -17.76
N ALA A 617 23.89 -5.84 -18.78
CA ALA A 617 24.79 -6.35 -19.84
C ALA A 617 26.22 -6.55 -19.28
N GLU A 618 26.65 -5.61 -18.41
CA GLU A 618 28.02 -5.74 -17.87
C GLU A 618 28.12 -6.94 -16.93
N MET A 619 27.09 -7.13 -16.15
CA MET A 619 27.15 -8.30 -15.23
C MET A 619 27.07 -9.61 -16.01
N ALA A 620 26.32 -9.59 -17.11
CA ALA A 620 26.29 -10.81 -17.95
C ALA A 620 27.68 -11.08 -18.55
N LEU A 621 28.34 -10.04 -18.91
CA LEU A 621 29.69 -10.23 -19.46
C LEU A 621 30.68 -10.65 -18.35
N LEU A 622 30.44 -10.07 -17.16
CA LEU A 622 31.30 -10.50 -16.04
C LEU A 622 31.18 -12.01 -15.80
N VAL A 623 29.97 -12.52 -15.97
CA VAL A 623 29.76 -13.97 -15.78
C VAL A 623 30.52 -14.76 -16.87
N ALA A 624 30.66 -14.13 -18.05
CA ALA A 624 31.30 -14.86 -19.18
C ALA A 624 32.83 -14.68 -19.15
N ASP A 625 33.33 -13.80 -18.30
CA ASP A 625 34.78 -13.55 -18.25
C ASP A 625 35.54 -14.75 -17.69
N ASP A 626 36.76 -14.84 -18.20
CA ASP A 626 37.65 -15.84 -17.56
C ASP A 626 38.01 -15.42 -16.13
N ASP A 627 38.49 -16.43 -15.35
CA ASP A 627 38.77 -16.14 -13.91
C ASP A 627 39.81 -15.04 -13.77
N ALA A 628 40.75 -14.94 -14.79
CA ALA A 628 41.82 -13.92 -14.67
C ALA A 628 41.26 -12.51 -14.90
N ASP A 629 40.13 -12.46 -15.57
CA ASP A 629 39.59 -11.13 -15.92
C ASP A 629 38.47 -10.72 -14.96
N ALA A 630 37.94 -11.67 -14.21
CA ALA A 630 36.87 -11.34 -13.25
C ALA A 630 37.49 -10.88 -11.92
N VAL A 631 38.05 -9.72 -12.06
CA VAL A 631 38.76 -9.20 -10.87
C VAL A 631 38.03 -7.92 -10.41
N TYR A 632 38.24 -7.57 -9.15
CA TYR A 632 37.45 -6.44 -8.58
C TYR A 632 37.85 -5.12 -9.23
N ASN A 633 39.06 -5.06 -9.73
CA ASN A 633 39.45 -3.80 -10.41
C ASN A 633 39.19 -3.88 -11.92
N GLY A 634 38.43 -4.87 -12.28
CA GLY A 634 38.09 -5.01 -13.72
C GLY A 634 37.07 -3.94 -14.13
N THR A 635 37.18 -3.53 -15.41
CA THR A 635 36.32 -2.43 -15.92
C THR A 635 34.82 -2.79 -15.77
N ARG A 636 34.52 -4.08 -15.83
CA ARG A 636 33.07 -4.42 -15.77
C ARG A 636 32.52 -4.23 -14.35
N TYR A 637 33.29 -4.74 -13.40
CA TYR A 637 32.77 -4.53 -12.03
C TYR A 637 32.85 -3.05 -11.64
N THR A 638 33.91 -2.38 -12.08
CA THR A 638 34.02 -0.94 -11.75
C THR A 638 32.83 -0.17 -12.32
N THR A 639 32.41 -0.47 -13.52
CA THR A 639 31.19 0.17 -14.06
C THR A 639 29.98 -0.10 -13.18
N MET A 640 29.84 -1.38 -12.77
CA MET A 640 28.71 -1.68 -11.87
C MET A 640 28.78 -0.82 -10.59
N TYR A 641 29.99 -0.70 -10.10
CA TYR A 641 30.11 0.02 -8.82
C TYR A 641 29.87 1.53 -9.05
N MET A 642 30.55 2.13 -10.11
CA MET A 642 30.48 3.59 -10.29
C MET A 642 29.08 4.01 -10.76
N VAL A 643 28.45 3.20 -11.58
CA VAL A 643 27.11 3.58 -12.10
C VAL A 643 26.02 2.91 -11.26
N GLY A 644 26.23 1.66 -10.91
CA GLY A 644 25.16 0.85 -10.27
C GLY A 644 24.92 1.30 -8.83
N VAL A 645 25.97 1.49 -8.01
CA VAL A 645 25.81 1.72 -6.56
C VAL A 645 25.43 3.18 -6.31
N LYS A 646 25.88 4.01 -7.15
CA LYS A 646 25.70 5.44 -6.80
C LYS A 646 24.48 6.02 -7.51
N ASP A 647 24.35 5.94 -8.84
CA ASP A 647 23.29 6.65 -9.60
C ASP A 647 22.07 5.74 -9.80
N LEU A 648 22.35 4.50 -10.22
CA LEU A 648 21.20 3.63 -10.55
C LEU A 648 20.41 3.27 -9.29
N TYR A 649 21.14 2.94 -8.20
CA TYR A 649 20.43 2.54 -6.97
C TYR A 649 19.58 3.71 -6.43
N GLU A 650 20.12 4.89 -6.39
CA GLU A 650 19.32 6.05 -5.90
C GLU A 650 18.18 6.38 -6.87
N GLY A 651 18.47 6.23 -8.12
CA GLY A 651 17.39 6.44 -9.10
C GLY A 651 16.24 5.45 -8.93
N LEU A 652 16.61 4.18 -8.69
CA LEU A 652 15.53 3.18 -8.51
C LEU A 652 14.73 3.48 -7.24
N GLN A 653 15.41 3.97 -6.21
CA GLN A 653 14.67 4.31 -4.97
C GLN A 653 13.74 5.50 -5.22
N SER A 654 14.30 6.49 -5.90
CA SER A 654 13.45 7.66 -6.19
C SER A 654 12.26 7.28 -7.07
N SER A 655 12.48 6.35 -7.99
CA SER A 655 11.35 5.97 -8.85
C SER A 655 10.28 5.19 -8.08
N ALA A 656 10.72 4.34 -7.15
CA ALA A 656 9.71 3.62 -6.32
C ALA A 656 8.86 4.62 -5.52
N GLN A 657 9.48 5.68 -5.13
CA GLN A 657 8.71 6.71 -4.37
C GLN A 657 7.65 7.37 -5.27
N LEU A 658 7.91 7.45 -6.53
CA LEU A 658 6.92 8.05 -7.44
C LEU A 658 5.61 7.25 -7.45
N PHE A 659 5.73 5.90 -7.25
CA PHE A 659 4.49 5.09 -7.22
C PHE A 659 3.71 5.34 -5.93
N VAL A 660 4.51 5.55 -4.94
CA VAL A 660 3.80 5.85 -3.67
C VAL A 660 3.09 7.20 -3.80
N ASP A 661 3.81 8.14 -4.38
CA ASP A 661 3.20 9.48 -4.53
C ASP A 661 1.99 9.43 -5.48
N TYR A 662 2.24 8.68 -6.53
CA TYR A 662 1.12 8.53 -7.48
C TYR A 662 -0.12 7.93 -6.80
N MET A 663 0.09 7.02 -5.91
CA MET A 663 -1.07 6.40 -5.24
C MET A 663 -1.72 7.39 -4.27
N MET A 664 -0.87 8.29 -3.74
CA MET A 664 -1.44 9.26 -2.77
C MET A 664 -2.18 10.37 -3.50
N SER A 665 -1.57 10.76 -4.57
CA SER A 665 -2.22 11.85 -5.30
C SER A 665 -3.53 11.39 -5.96
N SER A 666 -3.52 10.18 -6.40
CA SER A 666 -4.77 9.70 -7.05
C SER A 666 -5.93 9.63 -6.05
N SER A 667 -5.52 9.67 -4.80
CA SER A 667 -6.62 9.60 -3.81
C SER A 667 -7.07 11.00 -3.42
N ASN A 668 -6.20 12.09 -3.71
CA ASN A 668 -6.52 13.47 -3.29
C ASN A 668 -7.18 14.25 -4.42
N MET A 669 -7.28 13.90 -5.63
CA MET A 669 -7.83 14.68 -6.75
C MET A 669 -9.36 14.70 -6.69
N GLY A 670 -9.93 14.23 -5.62
CA GLY A 670 -11.40 14.45 -5.53
C GLY A 670 -11.74 15.55 -4.52
N SER A 671 -10.65 16.17 -3.95
CA SER A 671 -11.03 17.24 -3.00
C SER A 671 -10.69 18.61 -3.60
N ALA A 672 -10.09 18.66 -4.84
CA ALA A 672 -9.66 20.01 -5.27
C ALA A 672 -10.38 20.38 -6.57
N SER A 673 -11.43 19.62 -7.01
CA SER A 673 -12.08 20.14 -8.23
C SER A 673 -13.46 20.73 -7.88
N GLY A 674 -13.59 21.30 -6.55
CA GLY A 674 -14.83 22.11 -6.44
C GLY A 674 -14.50 23.48 -5.81
N GLY A 675 -13.33 24.10 -6.07
CA GLY A 675 -13.38 25.52 -5.64
C GLY A 675 -12.77 26.43 -6.70
N GLY A 676 -13.44 26.56 -7.89
CA GLY A 676 -13.58 27.84 -8.64
C GLY A 676 -12.68 28.94 -8.08
N GLY A 677 -11.44 29.02 -8.55
CA GLY A 677 -10.82 30.26 -9.11
C GLY A 677 -10.90 31.42 -8.11
N VAL A 678 -10.21 31.40 -6.95
CA VAL A 678 -9.81 32.75 -6.50
C VAL A 678 -8.47 32.63 -5.77
N GLY A 679 -7.34 32.67 -6.49
CA GLY A 679 -6.17 33.56 -6.25
C GLY A 679 -5.23 32.96 -5.20
N GLY A 680 -4.26 32.07 -5.59
CA GLY A 680 -2.79 31.99 -5.49
C GLY A 680 -2.25 32.75 -4.27
N GLY A 681 -2.32 32.13 -3.05
CA GLY A 681 -1.22 32.46 -2.09
C GLY A 681 -1.56 31.91 -0.70
N GLY A 682 -1.39 30.58 -0.47
CA GLY A 682 -0.97 30.29 0.94
C GLY A 682 -1.43 28.88 1.33
N MET A 683 -0.82 27.83 0.79
CA MET A 683 -1.03 26.44 1.26
C MET A 683 0.03 26.06 2.29
N GLY A 684 0.14 26.78 3.47
CA GLY A 684 0.86 26.28 4.67
C GLY A 684 -0.05 26.28 5.89
N ARG A 685 -1.31 25.79 5.86
CA ARG A 685 -1.85 25.69 7.25
C ARG A 685 -3.01 24.70 7.27
N ILE A 686 -2.95 23.50 6.60
CA ILE A 686 -4.06 22.57 6.96
C ILE A 686 -3.44 21.22 7.33
N ALA A 687 -2.16 21.20 7.83
CA ALA A 687 -1.72 19.91 8.45
C ALA A 687 -1.52 20.11 9.95
N SER A 688 -2.32 20.93 10.67
CA SER A 688 -2.22 20.98 12.16
C SER A 688 -3.61 20.79 12.78
N MET A 689 -4.45 19.88 12.25
CA MET A 689 -5.60 19.59 13.15
C MET A 689 -5.78 18.08 13.25
N ARG A 690 -4.70 17.27 13.36
CA ARG A 690 -4.93 15.84 13.70
C ARG A 690 -4.25 15.51 15.01
N GLY A 691 -4.28 16.41 16.07
CA GLY A 691 -3.96 15.90 17.44
C GLY A 691 -5.02 16.36 18.44
N LYS A 692 -6.24 15.99 18.32
CA LYS A 692 -7.02 15.83 19.57
C LYS A 692 -8.33 15.12 19.28
N VAL A 693 -8.30 13.79 19.10
CA VAL A 693 -9.32 12.87 19.66
C VAL A 693 -8.58 11.66 20.27
#